data_AF-A0A8H7KXL0-F1
#
_entry.id   AF-A0A8H7KXL0-F1
#
_cell.length_a   1.000
_cell.length_b   1.000
_cell.length_c   1.000
_cell.angle_alpha   90.00
_cell.angle_beta   90.00
_cell.angle_gamma   90.00
#
_symmetry.space_group_name_H-M   'P 1'
#
loop_
_entity.id
_entity.type
_entity.pdbx_description
1 polymer ?
#
loop_
_entity_poly.entity_id
_entity_poly.type
_entity_poly.pdbx_seq_one_letter_code
_entity_poly.pdbx_strand_id
1 'polypeptide(L)'
;FQGGSFDAWGPTAPGGTSWGGIPFPGVYTSYDYGSAISENRNLSTTKYAELKRQALFLRSSPAFYKTDYVSDSSTNSGLTNNSAVFAVWLKNPDQAAGFLVARQNDATSTSTIDFKATVSTSAGNIEVPQVVPSITLGGREAKVLVTDYAFGNSSVLYSTAQVLFAGKIGARDVLFLYGDSNQAHEASLTLTGTPSVKATSADVTFTTSNSTSKQTIVSFLSGIEGFVTIYDSSTQLILYADSDTAGTWWNPVLPAASGTAFANYWSIGTNSSILVGGPYLVRSASLSGSTLKLVGDLETSVRLFVVAPPTVKTITWNGQRVEADASLSNSAVFIGEASTKSSTVVAKVPILTGWKYSNSLPEILSNYSDAKWTVANHTTTNIPFKPYYGDGRILYGCDYGFCENHVLWRGHFNATGAEKTLNLSINGGEAFAASVWVNDVFLNTSYGNSTNNANTIEETDDIFHFPAGSLIAGKDNVITILQDNMGLNETLGPDPDASKSPRGVRGFKLDTGNFSEWKVQGKLGGYLNYPDKVRGVMNEGGLYGERLGWHLPGFDTSSWVKRDLSEGLPGSAAGVGFFVTTFTLDLPSYQDAFLSFTFDDNVGTPGTPYRAYLFVNGWMMGKRVGNLGPQAKFPVHQGILDYTGTNTVAVALWAMEANVTIAPTLALTVDGVVEGGVGGVTSDNPKWAPRGGY
;
A
#
# COMPACT_ATOMS: atom_id res chain seq x y z
N PHE A 1 9.11 -0.59 2.30
CA PHE A 1 9.06 0.56 1.37
C PHE A 1 8.09 1.58 1.98
N GLN A 2 8.52 2.81 2.17
CA GLN A 2 7.65 3.96 2.44
C GLN A 2 8.08 5.06 1.47
N GLY A 3 7.14 5.55 0.67
CA GLY A 3 7.40 6.55 -0.36
C GLY A 3 6.49 6.32 -1.56
N GLY A 4 5.30 6.92 -1.51
CA GLY A 4 4.48 7.08 -2.70
C GLY A 4 5.22 7.99 -3.69
N SER A 5 5.67 7.48 -4.83
CA SER A 5 5.86 8.34 -5.98
C SER A 5 4.48 8.80 -6.43
N PHE A 6 4.23 10.09 -6.28
CA PHE A 6 3.16 10.76 -7.00
C PHE A 6 3.67 11.02 -8.41
N ASP A 7 3.02 10.43 -9.41
CA ASP A 7 3.05 11.03 -10.74
C ASP A 7 1.82 11.96 -10.89
N ALA A 8 1.67 12.58 -12.04
CA ALA A 8 0.53 13.46 -12.33
C ALA A 8 -0.84 12.75 -12.28
N TRP A 9 -0.88 11.43 -12.09
CA TRP A 9 -2.06 10.56 -12.13
C TRP A 9 -2.37 9.88 -10.79
N GLY A 10 -1.57 10.12 -9.75
CA GLY A 10 -1.81 9.68 -8.38
C GLY A 10 -0.70 8.80 -7.78
N PRO A 11 -0.97 8.12 -6.66
CA PRO A 11 -0.01 7.24 -5.98
C PRO A 11 0.26 5.96 -6.78
N THR A 12 1.39 5.92 -7.48
CA THR A 12 1.78 4.76 -8.30
C THR A 12 2.69 3.77 -7.57
N ALA A 13 3.43 4.23 -6.56
CA ALA A 13 4.26 3.36 -5.71
C ALA A 13 3.48 2.80 -4.51
N PRO A 14 3.88 1.63 -3.98
CA PRO A 14 3.29 1.09 -2.77
C PRO A 14 3.53 2.06 -1.61
N GLY A 15 2.46 2.43 -0.91
CA GLY A 15 2.62 3.24 0.30
C GLY A 15 3.27 2.44 1.43
N GLY A 16 2.90 1.17 1.59
CA GLY A 16 3.51 0.25 2.55
C GLY A 16 2.84 0.28 3.92
N THR A 17 3.62 0.11 4.99
CA THR A 17 3.13 0.01 6.37
C THR A 17 3.83 1.04 7.24
N SER A 18 3.05 1.81 8.01
CA SER A 18 3.54 2.74 9.02
C SER A 18 3.85 2.00 10.33
N TRP A 19 4.80 1.06 10.26
CA TRP A 19 5.25 0.23 11.39
C TRP A 19 5.92 1.09 12.48
N GLY A 20 6.05 0.56 13.69
CA GLY A 20 6.80 1.23 14.76
C GLY A 20 6.17 2.53 15.24
N GLY A 21 4.88 2.80 14.98
CA GLY A 21 4.26 4.03 15.49
C GLY A 21 4.79 5.31 14.85
N ILE A 22 5.35 5.20 13.64
CA ILE A 22 5.79 6.34 12.82
C ILE A 22 4.70 7.26 12.24
N PRO A 23 3.42 6.86 12.06
CA PRO A 23 2.45 7.77 11.44
C PRO A 23 2.08 8.93 12.38
N PHE A 24 1.58 10.02 11.79
CA PHE A 24 0.92 11.09 12.54
C PHE A 24 -0.51 10.65 12.96
N PRO A 25 -1.15 11.33 13.94
CA PRO A 25 -2.41 10.84 14.54
C PRO A 25 -3.63 10.73 13.61
N GLY A 26 -3.64 11.44 12.48
CA GLY A 26 -4.78 11.44 11.55
C GLY A 26 -4.87 10.19 10.66
N VAL A 27 -3.89 9.29 10.74
CA VAL A 27 -3.88 7.99 10.05
C VAL A 27 -3.53 6.86 11.03
N TYR A 28 -3.60 5.62 10.54
CA TYR A 28 -3.34 4.41 11.33
C TYR A 28 -2.14 3.62 10.75
N THR A 29 -1.96 2.36 11.15
CA THR A 29 -0.76 1.58 10.78
C THR A 29 -0.68 1.31 9.28
N SER A 30 -1.79 0.95 8.62
CA SER A 30 -1.78 0.76 7.16
C SER A 30 -1.44 2.05 6.44
N TYR A 31 -0.56 1.94 5.45
CA TYR A 31 -0.33 2.97 4.45
C TYR A 31 -0.51 2.38 3.04
N ASP A 32 -1.49 1.48 2.86
CA ASP A 32 -1.87 0.93 1.54
C ASP A 32 -2.14 2.03 0.51
N TYR A 33 -2.70 3.15 1.02
CA TYR A 33 -2.98 4.37 0.28
C TYR A 33 -4.06 4.20 -0.80
N GLY A 34 -4.62 2.99 -0.97
CA GLY A 34 -5.40 2.66 -2.15
C GLY A 34 -4.55 2.84 -3.41
N SER A 35 -3.27 2.51 -3.37
CA SER A 35 -2.37 2.61 -4.52
C SER A 35 -2.58 1.45 -5.52
N ALA A 36 -1.89 1.48 -6.66
CA ALA A 36 -1.95 0.38 -7.64
C ALA A 36 -1.30 -0.91 -7.11
N ILE A 37 -0.28 -0.78 -6.28
CA ILE A 37 0.44 -1.88 -5.61
C ILE A 37 0.02 -1.88 -4.15
N SER A 38 -0.73 -2.89 -3.72
CA SER A 38 -1.25 -2.97 -2.35
C SER A 38 -0.15 -3.02 -1.28
N GLU A 39 -0.49 -2.73 -0.03
CA GLU A 39 0.42 -2.78 1.13
C GLU A 39 1.18 -4.12 1.25
N ASN A 40 0.52 -5.24 0.92
CA ASN A 40 1.12 -6.57 0.91
C ASN A 40 1.87 -6.91 -0.40
N ARG A 41 2.07 -5.93 -1.30
CA ARG A 41 2.67 -6.01 -2.64
C ARG A 41 1.83 -6.68 -3.72
N ASN A 42 0.55 -6.91 -3.47
CA ASN A 42 -0.33 -7.47 -4.49
C ASN A 42 -0.56 -6.50 -5.67
N LEU A 43 -0.49 -7.04 -6.89
CA LEU A 43 -0.69 -6.37 -8.18
C LEU A 43 -2.05 -6.69 -8.85
N SER A 44 -2.89 -7.56 -8.28
CA SER A 44 -4.17 -7.98 -8.90
C SER A 44 -5.25 -6.88 -8.91
N THR A 45 -4.91 -5.62 -8.59
CA THR A 45 -5.85 -4.51 -8.65
C THR A 45 -6.09 -4.10 -10.11
N THR A 46 -7.33 -3.77 -10.46
CA THR A 46 -7.67 -3.28 -11.82
C THR A 46 -6.90 -2.01 -12.19
N LYS A 47 -6.56 -1.17 -11.19
CA LYS A 47 -5.76 0.04 -11.36
C LYS A 47 -4.33 -0.26 -11.81
N TYR A 48 -3.72 -1.35 -11.33
CA TYR A 48 -2.37 -1.73 -11.77
C TYR A 48 -2.34 -2.08 -13.26
N ALA A 49 -3.31 -2.88 -13.72
CA ALA A 49 -3.44 -3.22 -15.13
C ALA A 49 -3.67 -1.98 -16.00
N GLU A 50 -4.54 -1.07 -15.58
CA GLU A 50 -4.80 0.19 -16.28
C GLU A 50 -3.56 1.09 -16.36
N LEU A 51 -2.90 1.33 -15.23
CA LEU A 51 -1.68 2.12 -15.19
C LEU A 51 -0.58 1.52 -16.06
N LYS A 52 -0.48 0.18 -16.11
CA LYS A 52 0.46 -0.51 -17.00
C LYS A 52 0.16 -0.23 -18.47
N ARG A 53 -1.10 -0.26 -18.91
CA ARG A 53 -1.47 0.06 -20.30
C ARG A 53 -1.05 1.49 -20.67
N GLN A 54 -1.33 2.46 -19.81
CA GLN A 54 -0.92 3.86 -20.00
C GLN A 54 0.61 4.01 -20.03
N ALA A 55 1.33 3.35 -19.12
CA ALA A 55 2.78 3.40 -19.06
C ALA A 55 3.44 2.79 -20.32
N LEU A 56 2.89 1.70 -20.84
CA LEU A 56 3.37 1.07 -22.08
C LEU A 56 3.09 1.94 -23.31
N PHE A 57 1.91 2.57 -23.38
CA PHE A 57 1.59 3.59 -24.38
C PHE A 57 2.62 4.72 -24.35
N LEU A 58 2.80 5.36 -23.19
CA LEU A 58 3.69 6.51 -23.05
C LEU A 58 5.13 6.13 -23.40
N ARG A 59 5.63 4.99 -22.90
CA ARG A 59 6.99 4.51 -23.18
C ARG A 59 7.27 4.27 -24.67
N SER A 60 6.24 3.84 -25.41
CA SER A 60 6.33 3.59 -26.86
C SER A 60 5.94 4.79 -27.73
N SER A 61 5.55 5.92 -27.12
CA SER A 61 5.08 7.12 -27.81
C SER A 61 5.96 8.37 -27.57
N PRO A 62 7.25 8.41 -27.97
CA PRO A 62 8.07 9.62 -27.82
C PRO A 62 7.47 10.87 -28.48
N ALA A 63 6.68 10.69 -29.54
CA ALA A 63 5.94 11.75 -30.20
C ALA A 63 4.96 12.48 -29.27
N PHE A 64 4.48 11.83 -28.21
CA PHE A 64 3.56 12.42 -27.24
C PHE A 64 4.27 13.40 -26.29
N TYR A 65 5.59 13.31 -26.12
CA TYR A 65 6.32 14.09 -25.11
C TYR A 65 6.48 15.56 -25.49
N LYS A 66 6.31 15.88 -26.77
CA LYS A 66 6.41 17.23 -27.32
C LYS A 66 5.20 17.50 -28.20
N THR A 67 4.11 17.94 -27.59
CA THR A 67 2.87 18.28 -28.31
C THR A 67 2.43 19.70 -28.01
N ASP A 68 2.01 20.41 -29.04
CA ASP A 68 1.33 21.69 -28.93
C ASP A 68 -0.17 21.46 -28.80
N TYR A 69 -0.82 22.28 -27.96
CA TYR A 69 -2.28 22.39 -27.95
C TYR A 69 -2.75 23.05 -29.25
N VAL A 70 -3.64 22.37 -29.97
CA VAL A 70 -4.21 22.88 -31.23
C VAL A 70 -5.60 23.47 -31.00
N SER A 71 -6.51 22.68 -30.40
CA SER A 71 -7.88 23.09 -30.08
C SER A 71 -8.51 22.10 -29.10
N ASP A 72 -9.67 22.44 -28.56
CA ASP A 72 -10.53 21.56 -27.79
C ASP A 72 -12.01 21.78 -28.14
N SER A 73 -12.91 21.00 -27.54
CA SER A 73 -14.36 21.16 -27.74
C SER A 73 -14.91 22.55 -27.37
N SER A 74 -14.19 23.37 -26.58
CA SER A 74 -14.60 24.73 -26.23
C SER A 74 -14.21 25.78 -27.27
N THR A 75 -13.13 25.51 -28.01
CA THR A 75 -12.57 26.40 -29.04
C THR A 75 -12.89 25.95 -30.46
N ASN A 76 -13.28 24.69 -30.65
CA ASN A 76 -13.68 24.10 -31.92
C ASN A 76 -14.86 23.12 -31.70
N SER A 77 -16.08 23.61 -31.86
CA SER A 77 -17.30 22.79 -31.74
C SER A 77 -17.44 21.72 -32.83
N GLY A 78 -16.67 21.79 -33.91
CA GLY A 78 -16.62 20.78 -34.98
C GLY A 78 -15.64 19.64 -34.71
N LEU A 79 -14.89 19.67 -33.61
CA LEU A 79 -13.91 18.65 -33.28
C LEU A 79 -14.57 17.27 -33.05
N THR A 80 -15.76 17.27 -32.44
CA THR A 80 -16.60 16.09 -32.23
C THR A 80 -18.04 16.36 -32.61
N ASN A 81 -18.76 15.37 -33.14
CA ASN A 81 -20.17 15.53 -33.51
C ASN A 81 -21.16 15.39 -32.32
N ASN A 82 -20.66 15.14 -31.10
CA ASN A 82 -21.48 14.95 -29.91
C ASN A 82 -21.02 15.92 -28.80
N SER A 83 -21.92 16.81 -28.37
CA SER A 83 -21.64 17.80 -27.32
C SER A 83 -21.47 17.20 -25.92
N ALA A 84 -21.84 15.93 -25.71
CA ALA A 84 -21.54 15.20 -24.48
C ALA A 84 -20.06 14.77 -24.39
N VAL A 85 -19.26 14.97 -25.44
CA VAL A 85 -17.82 14.68 -25.46
C VAL A 85 -17.01 15.97 -25.30
N PHE A 86 -16.04 15.93 -24.41
CA PHE A 86 -14.97 16.91 -24.35
C PHE A 86 -13.69 16.29 -24.88
N ALA A 87 -13.17 16.83 -25.98
CA ALA A 87 -11.97 16.36 -26.63
C ALA A 87 -10.90 17.47 -26.67
N VAL A 88 -9.64 17.10 -26.45
CA VAL A 88 -8.48 17.97 -26.59
C VAL A 88 -7.62 17.44 -27.72
N TRP A 89 -7.33 18.29 -28.70
CA TRP A 89 -6.50 17.99 -29.86
C TRP A 89 -5.08 18.53 -29.67
N LEU A 90 -4.13 17.61 -29.68
CA LEU A 90 -2.71 17.87 -29.51
C LEU A 90 -1.94 17.42 -30.75
N LYS A 91 -0.87 18.13 -31.11
CA LYS A 91 -0.03 17.75 -32.25
C LYS A 91 1.44 17.92 -31.96
N ASN A 92 2.25 16.93 -32.32
CA ASN A 92 3.69 17.05 -32.28
C ASN A 92 4.17 17.90 -33.48
N PRO A 93 4.85 19.04 -33.25
CA PRO A 93 5.26 19.92 -34.34
C PRO A 93 6.42 19.36 -35.19
N ASP A 94 7.20 18.43 -34.65
CA ASP A 94 8.37 17.87 -35.34
C ASP A 94 7.98 16.65 -36.20
N GLN A 95 7.10 15.81 -35.69
CA GLN A 95 6.72 14.52 -36.29
C GLN A 95 5.32 14.53 -36.90
N ALA A 96 4.57 15.63 -36.74
CA ALA A 96 3.17 15.79 -37.15
C ALA A 96 2.17 14.79 -36.54
N ALA A 97 2.61 13.87 -35.67
CA ALA A 97 1.73 12.94 -34.96
C ALA A 97 0.68 13.71 -34.14
N GLY A 98 -0.58 13.31 -34.26
CA GLY A 98 -1.70 13.92 -33.56
C GLY A 98 -2.26 13.02 -32.46
N PHE A 99 -2.77 13.63 -31.40
CA PHE A 99 -3.37 12.95 -30.26
C PHE A 99 -4.67 13.65 -29.86
N LEU A 100 -5.79 12.93 -29.96
CA LEU A 100 -7.08 13.41 -29.49
C LEU A 100 -7.44 12.72 -28.18
N VAL A 101 -7.38 13.46 -27.07
CA VAL A 101 -7.79 12.95 -25.76
C VAL A 101 -9.27 13.25 -25.56
N ALA A 102 -10.12 12.22 -25.60
CA ALA A 102 -11.57 12.34 -25.49
C ALA A 102 -12.08 11.75 -24.18
N ARG A 103 -12.99 12.46 -23.51
CA ARG A 103 -13.72 12.01 -22.32
C ARG A 103 -15.16 12.53 -22.35
N GLN A 104 -15.99 12.05 -21.42
CA GLN A 104 -17.29 12.67 -21.13
C GLN A 104 -17.09 14.14 -20.73
N ASN A 105 -17.92 15.05 -21.24
CA ASN A 105 -17.89 16.47 -20.89
C ASN A 105 -18.15 16.66 -19.39
N ASP A 106 -19.14 15.96 -18.84
CA ASP A 106 -19.29 15.69 -17.41
C ASP A 106 -18.40 14.50 -17.00
N ALA A 107 -17.28 14.78 -16.34
CA ALA A 107 -16.31 13.76 -15.92
C ALA A 107 -16.86 12.76 -14.88
N THR A 108 -18.00 13.05 -14.24
CA THR A 108 -18.63 12.14 -13.28
C THR A 108 -19.62 11.16 -13.91
N SER A 109 -20.01 11.42 -15.18
CA SER A 109 -20.99 10.64 -15.94
C SER A 109 -20.63 9.16 -16.03
N THR A 110 -21.64 8.32 -15.78
CA THR A 110 -21.54 6.85 -15.92
C THR A 110 -22.28 6.33 -17.16
N SER A 111 -22.79 7.23 -18.01
CA SER A 111 -23.52 6.86 -19.23
C SER A 111 -22.57 6.36 -20.32
N THR A 112 -23.11 5.61 -21.29
CA THR A 112 -22.41 5.32 -22.54
C THR A 112 -22.80 6.35 -23.59
N ILE A 113 -21.82 6.90 -24.31
CA ILE A 113 -22.04 7.85 -25.42
C ILE A 113 -21.23 7.43 -26.65
N ASP A 114 -21.76 7.78 -27.81
CA ASP A 114 -21.11 7.56 -29.10
C ASP A 114 -20.78 8.88 -29.77
N PHE A 115 -19.64 8.95 -30.46
CA PHE A 115 -19.26 10.13 -31.23
C PHE A 115 -18.38 9.79 -32.43
N LYS A 116 -18.24 10.78 -33.30
CA LYS A 116 -17.19 10.85 -34.31
C LYS A 116 -16.36 12.10 -34.08
N ALA A 117 -15.10 12.07 -34.52
CA ALA A 117 -14.19 13.19 -34.44
C ALA A 117 -13.68 13.60 -35.83
N THR A 118 -13.53 14.91 -36.06
CA THR A 118 -12.88 15.42 -37.27
C THR A 118 -11.45 15.81 -36.94
N VAL A 119 -10.47 15.07 -37.47
CA VAL A 119 -9.04 15.25 -37.16
C VAL A 119 -8.23 15.56 -38.42
N SER A 120 -7.19 16.38 -38.27
CA SER A 120 -6.26 16.72 -39.34
C SER A 120 -5.14 15.68 -39.44
N THR A 121 -4.98 15.08 -40.62
CA THR A 121 -3.95 14.06 -40.89
C THR A 121 -3.08 14.40 -42.10
N SER A 122 -2.03 13.61 -42.38
CA SER A 122 -1.27 13.70 -43.63
C SER A 122 -2.11 13.45 -44.89
N ALA A 123 -3.28 12.81 -44.78
CA ALA A 123 -4.24 12.62 -45.86
C ALA A 123 -5.31 13.73 -45.95
N GLY A 124 -5.16 14.80 -45.17
CA GLY A 124 -6.14 15.87 -45.03
C GLY A 124 -7.03 15.70 -43.79
N ASN A 125 -8.07 16.53 -43.71
CA ASN A 125 -9.06 16.42 -42.65
C ASN A 125 -10.00 15.25 -42.91
N ILE A 126 -10.12 14.36 -41.93
CA ILE A 126 -10.96 13.17 -42.01
C ILE A 126 -11.87 13.09 -40.79
N GLU A 127 -13.11 12.66 -41.00
CA GLU A 127 -13.98 12.22 -39.91
C GLU A 127 -13.64 10.77 -39.58
N VAL A 128 -13.36 10.50 -38.31
CA VAL A 128 -13.08 9.16 -37.77
C VAL A 128 -14.18 8.77 -36.78
N PRO A 129 -14.64 7.50 -36.80
CA PRO A 129 -14.24 6.43 -37.71
C PRO A 129 -14.87 6.54 -39.11
N GLN A 130 -14.22 5.91 -40.09
CA GLN A 130 -14.61 5.86 -41.51
C GLN A 130 -15.43 4.61 -41.87
N VAL A 131 -15.22 3.47 -41.21
CA VAL A 131 -15.91 2.20 -41.50
C VAL A 131 -16.83 1.80 -40.34
N VAL A 132 -16.33 1.77 -39.10
CA VAL A 132 -17.17 1.50 -37.92
C VAL A 132 -18.05 2.74 -37.62
N PRO A 133 -19.26 2.56 -37.05
CA PRO A 133 -20.25 3.64 -36.99
C PRO A 133 -19.86 4.81 -36.09
N SER A 134 -19.19 4.55 -34.97
CA SER A 134 -18.83 5.54 -33.95
C SER A 134 -17.63 5.08 -33.12
N ILE A 135 -17.03 6.03 -32.40
CA ILE A 135 -16.22 5.77 -31.21
C ILE A 135 -17.18 5.77 -30.01
N THR A 136 -17.09 4.75 -29.17
CA THR A 136 -17.87 4.65 -27.94
C THR A 136 -17.03 5.10 -26.73
N LEU A 137 -17.64 5.82 -25.79
CA LEU A 137 -17.10 6.06 -24.45
C LEU A 137 -18.11 5.52 -23.43
N GLY A 138 -17.66 4.56 -22.62
CA GLY A 138 -18.37 4.11 -21.44
C GLY A 138 -18.36 5.13 -20.30
N GLY A 139 -19.00 4.75 -19.19
CA GLY A 139 -19.04 5.56 -17.99
C GLY A 139 -17.65 5.78 -17.41
N ARG A 140 -17.27 7.04 -17.16
CA ARG A 140 -15.95 7.44 -16.64
C ARG A 140 -14.76 6.94 -17.47
N GLU A 141 -14.98 6.76 -18.78
CA GLU A 141 -13.94 6.37 -19.72
C GLU A 141 -13.30 7.59 -20.41
N ALA A 142 -12.01 7.49 -20.70
CA ALA A 142 -11.31 8.38 -21.61
C ALA A 142 -10.48 7.58 -22.62
N LYS A 143 -10.30 8.12 -23.83
CA LYS A 143 -9.53 7.49 -24.90
C LYS A 143 -8.54 8.47 -25.51
N VAL A 144 -7.39 7.98 -25.92
CA VAL A 144 -6.41 8.71 -26.75
C VAL A 144 -6.46 8.13 -28.16
N LEU A 145 -6.99 8.90 -29.11
CA LEU A 145 -6.91 8.55 -30.52
C LEU A 145 -5.62 9.12 -31.10
N VAL A 146 -4.98 8.39 -32.00
CA VAL A 146 -3.72 8.81 -32.61
C VAL A 146 -3.89 9.05 -34.10
N THR A 147 -3.14 10.01 -34.65
CA THR A 147 -3.02 10.22 -36.10
C THR A 147 -1.57 10.39 -36.51
N ASP A 148 -1.25 10.07 -37.76
CA ASP A 148 0.12 10.16 -38.31
C ASP A 148 1.17 9.58 -37.37
N TYR A 149 0.82 8.47 -36.72
CA TYR A 149 1.52 7.94 -35.57
C TYR A 149 2.49 6.85 -36.01
N ALA A 150 3.78 7.08 -35.80
CA ALA A 150 4.84 6.18 -36.23
C ALA A 150 5.03 4.99 -35.29
N PHE A 151 5.31 3.81 -35.86
CA PHE A 151 5.73 2.62 -35.13
C PHE A 151 6.88 1.95 -35.90
N GLY A 152 8.11 2.14 -35.40
CA GLY A 152 9.30 1.74 -36.13
C GLY A 152 9.49 2.57 -37.41
N ASN A 153 9.53 1.92 -38.57
CA ASN A 153 9.57 2.60 -39.88
C ASN A 153 8.18 2.75 -40.53
N SER A 154 7.14 2.18 -39.91
CA SER A 154 5.76 2.21 -40.38
C SER A 154 4.98 3.32 -39.68
N SER A 155 3.80 3.65 -40.19
CA SER A 155 2.90 4.61 -39.55
C SER A 155 1.44 4.22 -39.67
N VAL A 156 0.65 4.62 -38.69
CA VAL A 156 -0.80 4.56 -38.69
C VAL A 156 -1.31 5.95 -39.06
N LEU A 157 -2.15 6.07 -40.09
CA LEU A 157 -2.78 7.33 -40.46
C LEU A 157 -3.71 7.81 -39.35
N TYR A 158 -4.54 6.91 -38.83
CA TYR A 158 -5.30 7.11 -37.59
C TYR A 158 -5.67 5.79 -36.92
N SER A 159 -5.87 5.79 -35.60
CA SER A 159 -6.45 4.67 -34.84
C SER A 159 -7.44 5.17 -33.80
N THR A 160 -8.62 4.56 -33.77
CA THR A 160 -9.59 4.71 -32.67
C THR A 160 -9.38 3.66 -31.57
N ALA A 161 -8.70 2.55 -31.89
CA ALA A 161 -8.18 1.63 -30.88
C ALA A 161 -7.01 2.27 -30.12
N GLN A 162 -6.88 1.94 -28.85
CA GLN A 162 -5.79 2.41 -28.00
C GLN A 162 -4.49 1.66 -28.35
N VAL A 163 -3.34 2.31 -28.17
CA VAL A 163 -2.03 1.72 -28.48
C VAL A 163 -1.41 1.18 -27.19
N LEU A 164 -1.19 -0.14 -27.11
CA LEU A 164 -0.43 -0.75 -26.01
C LEU A 164 1.09 -0.67 -26.27
N PHE A 165 1.51 -0.92 -27.51
CA PHE A 165 2.91 -0.87 -27.92
C PHE A 165 3.04 -0.44 -29.37
N ALA A 166 4.03 0.41 -29.64
CA ALA A 166 4.46 0.79 -30.98
C ALA A 166 5.98 0.92 -31.06
N GLY A 167 6.60 0.20 -31.99
CA GLY A 167 8.05 0.26 -32.12
C GLY A 167 8.63 -0.89 -32.92
N LYS A 168 9.86 -1.26 -32.60
CA LYS A 168 10.55 -2.40 -33.24
C LYS A 168 10.83 -3.51 -32.23
N ILE A 169 10.62 -4.75 -32.66
CA ILE A 169 11.11 -5.95 -31.99
C ILE A 169 12.02 -6.69 -32.98
N GLY A 170 13.33 -6.66 -32.70
CA GLY A 170 14.33 -7.02 -33.70
C GLY A 170 14.31 -6.05 -34.88
N ALA A 171 14.21 -6.57 -36.11
CA ALA A 171 14.14 -5.76 -37.32
C ALA A 171 12.71 -5.37 -37.75
N ARG A 172 11.70 -5.86 -37.01
CA ARG A 172 10.30 -5.81 -37.42
C ARG A 172 9.56 -4.68 -36.74
N ASP A 173 8.75 -3.95 -37.50
CA ASP A 173 7.84 -2.94 -36.96
C ASP A 173 6.65 -3.66 -36.30
N VAL A 174 6.35 -3.34 -35.05
CA VAL A 174 5.29 -3.98 -34.26
C VAL A 174 4.34 -2.91 -33.72
N LEU A 175 3.06 -3.10 -33.99
CA LEU A 175 1.96 -2.32 -33.44
C LEU A 175 1.02 -3.26 -32.69
N PHE A 176 0.74 -2.95 -31.43
CA PHE A 176 -0.22 -3.66 -30.60
C PHE A 176 -1.30 -2.69 -30.15
N LEU A 177 -2.49 -2.88 -30.70
CA LEU A 177 -3.70 -2.13 -30.40
C LEU A 177 -4.59 -2.87 -29.39
N TYR A 178 -5.45 -2.14 -28.69
CA TYR A 178 -6.48 -2.72 -27.83
C TYR A 178 -7.73 -1.85 -27.74
N GLY A 179 -8.81 -2.44 -27.25
CA GLY A 179 -10.08 -1.76 -27.00
C GLY A 179 -11.03 -2.65 -26.19
N ASP A 180 -12.10 -2.09 -25.64
CA ASP A 180 -13.04 -2.87 -24.84
C ASP A 180 -13.79 -3.87 -25.74
N SER A 181 -14.01 -5.09 -25.24
CA SER A 181 -14.62 -6.17 -26.04
C SER A 181 -16.04 -5.84 -26.51
N ASN A 182 -16.76 -4.96 -25.81
CA ASN A 182 -18.10 -4.51 -26.19
C ASN A 182 -18.11 -3.26 -27.11
N GLN A 183 -16.95 -2.78 -27.56
CA GLN A 183 -16.83 -1.59 -28.40
C GLN A 183 -16.20 -1.95 -29.76
N ALA A 184 -16.53 -1.16 -30.78
CA ALA A 184 -15.92 -1.26 -32.09
C ALA A 184 -14.81 -0.20 -32.26
N HIS A 185 -13.75 -0.60 -32.94
CA HIS A 185 -12.59 0.25 -33.23
C HIS A 185 -12.11 0.06 -34.67
N GLU A 186 -11.27 0.97 -35.15
CA GLU A 186 -10.56 0.78 -36.41
C GLU A 186 -9.21 1.49 -36.43
N ALA A 187 -8.32 1.02 -37.29
CA ALA A 187 -7.04 1.64 -37.58
C ALA A 187 -6.78 1.64 -39.08
N SER A 188 -6.31 2.77 -39.61
CA SER A 188 -5.96 2.93 -41.02
C SER A 188 -4.45 2.98 -41.19
N LEU A 189 -3.89 2.01 -41.92
CA LEU A 189 -2.45 1.86 -42.10
C LEU A 189 -2.11 1.15 -43.41
N THR A 190 -0.87 1.34 -43.87
CA THR A 190 -0.34 0.63 -45.02
C THR A 190 0.27 -0.69 -44.55
N LEU A 191 -0.34 -1.80 -44.97
CA LEU A 191 0.18 -3.14 -44.70
C LEU A 191 1.36 -3.44 -45.63
N THR A 192 2.49 -3.85 -45.06
CA THR A 192 3.73 -4.08 -45.81
C THR A 192 4.18 -5.54 -45.80
N GLY A 193 4.84 -5.96 -46.88
CA GLY A 193 5.34 -7.33 -47.05
C GLY A 193 4.26 -8.31 -47.53
N THR A 194 4.65 -9.57 -47.68
CA THR A 194 3.73 -10.68 -47.97
C THR A 194 3.27 -11.28 -46.65
N PRO A 195 1.96 -11.36 -46.38
CA PRO A 195 1.49 -11.87 -45.10
C PRO A 195 1.67 -13.38 -44.98
N SER A 196 2.29 -13.85 -43.90
CA SER A 196 2.19 -15.22 -43.40
C SER A 196 0.92 -15.44 -42.58
N VAL A 197 0.41 -14.40 -41.92
CA VAL A 197 -0.89 -14.38 -41.24
C VAL A 197 -1.65 -13.14 -41.65
N LYS A 198 -2.93 -13.30 -41.96
CA LYS A 198 -3.90 -12.22 -42.07
C LYS A 198 -5.18 -12.71 -41.40
N ALA A 199 -5.68 -11.97 -40.41
CA ALA A 199 -6.87 -12.38 -39.67
C ALA A 199 -8.07 -12.62 -40.60
N THR A 200 -8.84 -13.67 -40.31
CA THR A 200 -10.04 -14.06 -41.07
C THR A 200 -11.28 -14.21 -40.16
N SER A 201 -11.24 -13.66 -38.95
CA SER A 201 -12.38 -13.68 -38.02
C SER A 201 -13.53 -12.82 -38.54
N ALA A 202 -14.77 -13.17 -38.16
CA ALA A 202 -15.94 -12.34 -38.41
C ALA A 202 -15.82 -10.95 -37.77
N ASP A 203 -15.07 -10.85 -36.66
CA ASP A 203 -14.92 -9.62 -35.88
C ASP A 203 -13.76 -8.73 -36.37
N VAL A 204 -12.98 -9.18 -37.38
CA VAL A 204 -11.89 -8.39 -37.96
C VAL A 204 -12.10 -8.27 -39.46
N THR A 205 -12.30 -7.05 -39.95
CA THR A 205 -12.52 -6.80 -41.38
C THR A 205 -11.45 -5.88 -41.95
N PHE A 206 -11.12 -6.08 -43.22
CA PHE A 206 -10.12 -5.28 -43.96
C PHE A 206 -10.81 -4.56 -45.11
N THR A 207 -10.86 -3.24 -45.04
CA THR A 207 -11.41 -2.38 -46.09
C THR A 207 -10.29 -1.60 -46.76
N THR A 208 -10.22 -1.67 -48.10
CA THR A 208 -9.24 -0.84 -48.83
C THR A 208 -9.80 0.56 -48.98
N SER A 209 -9.05 1.57 -48.57
CA SER A 209 -9.46 2.96 -48.76
C SER A 209 -9.53 3.30 -50.25
N ASN A 210 -10.61 3.96 -50.68
CA ASN A 210 -10.74 4.49 -52.04
C ASN A 210 -9.83 5.71 -52.33
N SER A 211 -8.97 6.11 -51.37
CA SER A 211 -8.02 7.21 -51.56
C SER A 211 -6.79 6.78 -52.38
N THR A 212 -6.12 7.76 -52.98
CA THR A 212 -4.86 7.59 -53.73
C THR A 212 -3.71 7.04 -52.88
N SER A 213 -3.87 6.92 -51.56
CA SER A 213 -2.82 6.60 -50.59
C SER A 213 -2.64 5.11 -50.24
N LYS A 214 -3.38 4.17 -50.88
CA LYS A 214 -3.28 2.70 -50.66
C LYS A 214 -3.43 2.24 -49.20
N GLN A 215 -4.10 3.03 -48.35
CA GLN A 215 -4.32 2.66 -46.94
C GLN A 215 -5.32 1.49 -46.81
N THR A 216 -5.07 0.62 -45.85
CA THR A 216 -6.00 -0.43 -45.42
C THR A 216 -6.59 -0.05 -44.07
N ILE A 217 -7.91 0.00 -43.99
CA ILE A 217 -8.65 0.17 -42.74
C ILE A 217 -8.91 -1.21 -42.18
N VAL A 218 -8.39 -1.48 -41.00
CA VAL A 218 -8.69 -2.68 -40.22
C VAL A 218 -9.73 -2.30 -39.19
N SER A 219 -10.91 -2.92 -39.25
CA SER A 219 -11.97 -2.73 -38.26
C SER A 219 -11.99 -3.89 -37.28
N PHE A 220 -12.03 -3.56 -35.99
CA PHE A 220 -12.19 -4.46 -34.86
C PHE A 220 -13.63 -4.31 -34.37
N LEU A 221 -14.49 -5.27 -34.66
CA LEU A 221 -15.90 -5.25 -34.26
C LEU A 221 -16.04 -5.67 -32.79
N SER A 222 -17.15 -5.28 -32.16
CA SER A 222 -17.48 -5.73 -30.81
C SER A 222 -17.60 -7.26 -30.76
N GLY A 223 -17.05 -7.87 -29.71
CA GLY A 223 -17.09 -9.31 -29.46
C GLY A 223 -15.71 -9.96 -29.40
N ILE A 224 -14.64 -9.23 -29.73
CA ILE A 224 -13.27 -9.76 -29.62
C ILE A 224 -12.90 -9.89 -28.14
N GLU A 225 -12.71 -11.12 -27.69
CA GLU A 225 -12.14 -11.47 -26.39
C GLU A 225 -10.83 -12.26 -26.61
N GLY A 226 -9.79 -11.92 -25.87
CA GLY A 226 -8.47 -12.51 -25.98
C GLY A 226 -7.52 -11.75 -26.91
N PHE A 227 -6.48 -12.46 -27.33
CA PHE A 227 -5.38 -11.94 -28.14
C PHE A 227 -5.46 -12.45 -29.59
N VAL A 228 -5.31 -11.55 -30.57
CA VAL A 228 -5.40 -11.86 -31.99
C VAL A 228 -4.21 -11.30 -32.75
N THR A 229 -3.57 -12.15 -33.58
CA THR A 229 -2.61 -11.68 -34.59
C THR A 229 -3.38 -11.21 -35.82
N ILE A 230 -3.34 -9.91 -36.10
CA ILE A 230 -4.10 -9.28 -37.18
C ILE A 230 -3.39 -9.44 -38.51
N TYR A 231 -2.08 -9.16 -38.52
CA TYR A 231 -1.27 -9.21 -39.72
C TYR A 231 0.17 -9.56 -39.36
N ASP A 232 0.69 -10.63 -39.97
CA ASP A 232 2.08 -11.08 -39.82
C ASP A 232 2.79 -11.05 -41.17
N SER A 233 3.85 -10.27 -41.31
CA SER A 233 4.79 -10.33 -42.44
C SER A 233 6.24 -10.22 -41.98
N SER A 234 7.20 -10.38 -42.90
CA SER A 234 8.63 -10.21 -42.60
C SER A 234 9.02 -8.80 -42.13
N THR A 235 8.20 -7.78 -42.40
CA THR A 235 8.49 -6.37 -42.08
C THR A 235 7.62 -5.81 -40.97
N GLN A 236 6.40 -6.33 -40.77
CA GLN A 236 5.38 -5.68 -39.95
C GLN A 236 4.52 -6.69 -39.18
N LEU A 237 4.28 -6.46 -37.88
CA LEU A 237 3.37 -7.22 -37.01
C LEU A 237 2.29 -6.30 -36.47
N ILE A 238 1.03 -6.64 -36.71
CA ILE A 238 -0.13 -5.94 -36.14
C ILE A 238 -0.88 -6.90 -35.22
N LEU A 239 -1.09 -6.47 -33.98
CA LEU A 239 -1.72 -7.23 -32.91
C LEU A 239 -2.92 -6.47 -32.37
N TYR A 240 -3.92 -7.21 -31.91
CA TYR A 240 -5.07 -6.66 -31.19
C TYR A 240 -5.44 -7.54 -30.00
N ALA A 241 -5.94 -6.93 -28.93
CA ALA A 241 -6.57 -7.64 -27.83
C ALA A 241 -7.69 -6.81 -27.21
N ASP A 242 -8.59 -7.45 -26.46
CA ASP A 242 -9.47 -6.70 -25.58
C ASP A 242 -8.69 -6.04 -24.42
N SER A 243 -9.26 -5.02 -23.78
CA SER A 243 -8.64 -4.27 -22.69
C SER A 243 -8.18 -5.12 -21.50
N ASP A 244 -8.96 -6.15 -21.10
CA ASP A 244 -8.61 -7.03 -19.98
C ASP A 244 -7.40 -7.89 -20.36
N THR A 245 -7.44 -8.49 -21.56
CA THR A 245 -6.30 -9.26 -22.09
C THR A 245 -5.07 -8.39 -22.24
N ALA A 246 -5.17 -7.18 -22.80
CA ALA A 246 -4.06 -6.21 -22.91
C ALA A 246 -3.44 -5.88 -21.55
N GLY A 247 -4.27 -5.85 -20.48
CA GLY A 247 -3.84 -5.70 -19.10
C GLY A 247 -2.91 -6.82 -18.59
N THR A 248 -2.87 -7.97 -19.25
CA THR A 248 -1.98 -9.11 -18.91
C THR A 248 -0.62 -9.07 -19.62
N TRP A 249 -0.40 -8.12 -20.54
CA TRP A 249 0.83 -8.03 -21.30
C TRP A 249 1.90 -7.16 -20.62
N TRP A 250 3.16 -7.45 -20.96
CA TRP A 250 4.36 -6.84 -20.40
C TRP A 250 5.34 -6.50 -21.52
N ASN A 251 6.14 -5.45 -21.35
CA ASN A 251 7.23 -5.08 -22.27
C ASN A 251 8.58 -4.99 -21.54
N PRO A 252 9.14 -6.12 -21.05
CA PRO A 252 10.45 -6.09 -20.42
C PRO A 252 11.53 -5.70 -21.45
N VAL A 253 12.52 -4.94 -21.00
CA VAL A 253 13.70 -4.62 -21.81
C VAL A 253 14.57 -5.86 -22.02
N LEU A 254 15.31 -5.89 -23.13
CA LEU A 254 16.51 -6.71 -23.26
C LEU A 254 17.70 -5.83 -22.90
N PRO A 255 18.44 -6.17 -21.82
CA PRO A 255 19.54 -5.33 -21.35
C PRO A 255 20.63 -5.17 -22.41
N ALA A 256 21.28 -4.00 -22.43
CA ALA A 256 22.49 -3.80 -23.22
C ALA A 256 23.63 -4.72 -22.74
N ALA A 257 24.72 -4.77 -23.51
CA ALA A 257 25.88 -5.58 -23.17
C ALA A 257 26.41 -5.25 -21.76
N SER A 258 26.91 -6.27 -21.06
CA SER A 258 27.49 -6.11 -19.72
C SER A 258 28.57 -5.03 -19.70
N GLY A 259 28.59 -4.22 -18.65
CA GLY A 259 29.48 -3.05 -18.54
C GLY A 259 28.93 -1.76 -19.13
N THR A 260 27.80 -1.79 -19.86
CA THR A 260 27.10 -0.58 -20.30
C THR A 260 26.41 0.09 -19.11
N ALA A 261 26.66 1.39 -18.92
CA ALA A 261 25.95 2.16 -17.92
C ALA A 261 24.44 2.13 -18.19
N PHE A 262 23.63 1.93 -17.14
CA PHE A 262 22.18 1.89 -17.24
C PHE A 262 21.63 0.85 -18.23
N ALA A 263 22.31 -0.29 -18.40
CA ALA A 263 21.93 -1.32 -19.39
C ALA A 263 20.46 -1.79 -19.34
N ASN A 264 19.79 -1.67 -18.19
CA ASN A 264 18.39 -2.04 -17.98
C ASN A 264 17.38 -0.88 -18.16
N TYR A 265 17.84 0.33 -18.47
CA TYR A 265 16.99 1.52 -18.54
C TYR A 265 16.64 1.82 -20.00
N TRP A 266 15.33 1.82 -20.29
CA TRP A 266 14.78 2.17 -21.60
C TRP A 266 15.19 3.58 -22.02
N SER A 267 15.41 3.81 -23.32
CA SER A 267 15.84 5.09 -23.92
C SER A 267 17.22 5.60 -23.52
N ILE A 268 17.82 5.11 -22.43
CA ILE A 268 19.15 5.52 -21.95
C ILE A 268 20.18 4.45 -22.27
N GLY A 269 19.99 3.23 -21.77
CA GLY A 269 20.92 2.12 -21.98
C GLY A 269 20.50 1.16 -23.08
N THR A 270 19.20 0.92 -23.24
CA THR A 270 18.67 -0.01 -24.25
C THR A 270 17.36 0.47 -24.86
N ASN A 271 17.20 0.20 -26.16
CA ASN A 271 15.93 0.33 -26.90
C ASN A 271 15.43 -1.04 -27.41
N SER A 272 16.02 -2.13 -26.91
CA SER A 272 15.60 -3.48 -27.23
C SER A 272 14.61 -3.98 -26.19
N SER A 273 13.50 -4.57 -26.63
CA SER A 273 12.48 -5.15 -25.76
C SER A 273 11.78 -6.31 -26.45
N ILE A 274 10.90 -6.97 -25.70
CA ILE A 274 10.00 -8.03 -26.17
C ILE A 274 8.60 -7.76 -25.62
N LEU A 275 7.58 -8.45 -26.13
CA LEU A 275 6.27 -8.48 -25.49
C LEU A 275 6.02 -9.86 -24.90
N VAL A 276 5.49 -9.90 -23.68
CA VAL A 276 5.17 -11.14 -22.96
C VAL A 276 3.75 -11.03 -22.39
N GLY A 277 2.86 -11.94 -22.74
CA GLY A 277 1.47 -11.98 -22.26
C GLY A 277 1.18 -13.25 -21.46
N GLY A 278 0.30 -13.14 -20.47
CA GLY A 278 -0.20 -14.26 -19.66
C GLY A 278 0.23 -14.22 -18.18
N PRO A 279 1.53 -14.21 -17.85
CA PRO A 279 2.00 -14.25 -16.46
C PRO A 279 1.51 -13.10 -15.57
N TYR A 280 1.35 -13.40 -14.28
CA TYR A 280 1.01 -12.42 -13.24
C TYR A 280 1.99 -11.26 -13.18
N LEU A 281 3.29 -11.55 -13.29
CA LEU A 281 4.35 -10.54 -13.36
C LEU A 281 5.51 -11.06 -14.22
N VAL A 282 6.05 -10.20 -15.09
CA VAL A 282 7.32 -10.44 -15.77
C VAL A 282 8.34 -9.46 -15.21
N ARG A 283 9.24 -9.95 -14.35
CA ARG A 283 10.24 -9.11 -13.66
C ARG A 283 11.37 -8.70 -14.58
N SER A 284 11.87 -9.64 -15.39
CA SER A 284 13.00 -9.37 -16.29
C SER A 284 13.04 -10.32 -17.48
N ALA A 285 13.74 -9.87 -18.52
CA ALA A 285 14.10 -10.66 -19.68
C ALA A 285 15.59 -10.50 -19.99
N SER A 286 16.25 -11.56 -20.44
CA SER A 286 17.63 -11.49 -20.95
C SER A 286 17.83 -12.45 -22.11
N LEU A 287 18.61 -12.03 -23.11
CA LEU A 287 18.90 -12.84 -24.29
C LEU A 287 20.38 -13.26 -24.27
N SER A 288 20.62 -14.57 -24.27
CA SER A 288 21.95 -15.16 -24.35
C SER A 288 22.02 -16.10 -25.54
N GLY A 289 22.74 -15.71 -26.59
CA GLY A 289 22.70 -16.41 -27.88
C GLY A 289 21.28 -16.41 -28.45
N SER A 290 20.71 -17.59 -28.66
CA SER A 290 19.31 -17.77 -29.11
C SER A 290 18.34 -18.12 -27.98
N THR A 291 18.77 -18.08 -26.72
CA THR A 291 17.94 -18.41 -25.55
C THR A 291 17.46 -17.15 -24.86
N LEU A 292 16.15 -16.93 -24.85
CA LEU A 292 15.47 -15.88 -24.10
C LEU A 292 15.12 -16.41 -22.71
N LYS A 293 15.68 -15.80 -21.67
CA LYS A 293 15.39 -16.11 -20.27
C LYS A 293 14.40 -15.10 -19.72
N LEU A 294 13.26 -15.58 -19.26
CA LEU A 294 12.24 -14.81 -18.57
C LEU A 294 12.24 -15.19 -17.08
N VAL A 295 12.13 -14.17 -16.24
CA VAL A 295 11.96 -14.32 -14.79
C VAL A 295 10.73 -13.57 -14.37
N GLY A 296 9.88 -14.18 -13.56
CA GLY A 296 8.60 -13.62 -13.18
C GLY A 296 7.83 -14.49 -12.21
N ASP A 297 6.54 -14.19 -12.10
CA ASP A 297 5.66 -14.74 -11.09
C ASP A 297 4.36 -15.24 -11.72
N LEU A 298 3.81 -16.28 -11.12
CA LEU A 298 2.59 -16.96 -11.55
C LEU A 298 1.66 -17.16 -10.35
N GLU A 299 0.39 -16.74 -10.46
CA GLU A 299 -0.67 -17.17 -9.53
C GLU A 299 -1.11 -18.61 -9.84
N THR A 300 -1.05 -18.99 -11.12
CA THR A 300 -1.39 -20.31 -11.67
C THR A 300 -0.56 -20.56 -12.93
N SER A 301 -0.51 -21.80 -13.42
CA SER A 301 -0.01 -22.07 -14.77
C SER A 301 -0.80 -21.25 -15.80
N VAL A 302 -0.10 -20.62 -16.74
CA VAL A 302 -0.71 -19.76 -17.77
C VAL A 302 -0.20 -20.10 -19.15
N ARG A 303 -1.02 -19.81 -20.16
CA ARG A 303 -0.55 -19.71 -21.53
C ARG A 303 0.39 -18.51 -21.64
N LEU A 304 1.62 -18.77 -22.10
CA LEU A 304 2.66 -17.78 -22.28
C LEU A 304 2.70 -17.36 -23.75
N PHE A 305 2.46 -16.07 -24.01
CA PHE A 305 2.62 -15.46 -25.34
C PHE A 305 3.91 -14.66 -25.37
N VAL A 306 4.75 -14.85 -26.38
CA VAL A 306 6.00 -14.09 -26.52
C VAL A 306 6.19 -13.59 -27.95
N VAL A 307 6.35 -12.27 -28.09
CA VAL A 307 6.82 -11.61 -29.31
C VAL A 307 8.26 -11.19 -29.09
N ALA A 308 9.19 -11.84 -29.78
CA ALA A 308 10.62 -11.64 -29.62
C ALA A 308 11.35 -11.57 -30.97
N PRO A 309 12.61 -11.08 -31.02
CA PRO A 309 13.40 -11.09 -32.24
C PRO A 309 13.53 -12.51 -32.84
N PRO A 310 13.57 -12.67 -34.19
CA PRO A 310 13.66 -13.98 -34.85
C PRO A 310 14.88 -14.84 -34.48
N THR A 311 15.89 -14.23 -33.85
CA THR A 311 17.08 -14.90 -33.32
C THR A 311 16.78 -15.79 -32.12
N VAL A 312 15.66 -15.57 -31.42
CA VAL A 312 15.21 -16.41 -30.31
C VAL A 312 14.73 -17.76 -30.85
N LYS A 313 15.29 -18.85 -30.31
CA LYS A 313 14.95 -20.25 -30.63
C LYS A 313 14.56 -21.06 -29.40
N THR A 314 14.79 -20.54 -28.21
CA THR A 314 14.46 -21.21 -26.95
C THR A 314 14.02 -20.17 -25.94
N ILE A 315 12.98 -20.49 -25.18
CA ILE A 315 12.46 -19.64 -24.11
C ILE A 315 12.53 -20.45 -22.82
N THR A 316 12.98 -19.80 -21.75
CA THR A 316 12.90 -20.36 -20.40
C THR A 316 12.12 -19.44 -19.48
N TRP A 317 11.27 -19.99 -18.64
CA TRP A 317 10.57 -19.30 -17.55
C TRP A 317 11.12 -19.76 -16.21
N ASN A 318 11.64 -18.84 -15.39
CA ASN A 318 12.25 -19.16 -14.08
C ASN A 318 13.28 -20.32 -14.15
N GLY A 319 14.05 -20.36 -15.24
CA GLY A 319 15.08 -21.37 -15.51
C GLY A 319 14.57 -22.67 -16.14
N GLN A 320 13.25 -22.88 -16.23
CA GLN A 320 12.65 -24.05 -16.89
C GLN A 320 12.35 -23.76 -18.35
N ARG A 321 12.63 -24.72 -19.24
CA ARG A 321 12.33 -24.58 -20.67
C ARG A 321 10.82 -24.58 -20.89
N VAL A 322 10.33 -23.65 -21.71
CA VAL A 322 8.94 -23.61 -22.15
C VAL A 322 8.86 -24.22 -23.54
N GLU A 323 8.09 -25.29 -23.68
CA GLU A 323 7.85 -25.92 -24.98
C GLU A 323 6.79 -25.15 -25.76
N ALA A 324 7.02 -25.03 -27.07
CA ALA A 324 6.08 -24.39 -27.97
C ALA A 324 4.86 -25.30 -28.19
N ASP A 325 3.67 -24.74 -28.04
CA ASP A 325 2.48 -25.31 -28.66
C ASP A 325 2.59 -25.09 -30.17
N ALA A 326 2.98 -26.12 -30.91
CA ALA A 326 3.19 -26.06 -32.34
C ALA A 326 1.90 -25.80 -33.14
N SER A 327 0.72 -26.03 -32.55
CA SER A 327 -0.57 -25.79 -33.21
C SER A 327 -1.00 -24.32 -33.12
N LEU A 328 -0.51 -23.59 -32.12
CA LEU A 328 -0.86 -22.20 -31.88
C LEU A 328 0.29 -21.23 -32.23
N SER A 329 1.53 -21.67 -32.04
CA SER A 329 2.72 -20.87 -32.35
C SER A 329 2.86 -20.63 -33.84
N ASN A 330 3.33 -19.44 -34.21
CA ASN A 330 3.65 -19.10 -35.59
C ASN A 330 4.94 -18.27 -35.67
N SER A 331 5.26 -17.72 -36.85
CA SER A 331 6.46 -16.89 -37.05
C SER A 331 6.45 -15.58 -36.27
N ALA A 332 5.29 -15.07 -35.88
CA ALA A 332 5.13 -13.82 -35.13
C ALA A 332 5.14 -14.01 -33.62
N VAL A 333 4.46 -15.04 -33.13
CA VAL A 333 4.17 -15.22 -31.70
C VAL A 333 4.50 -16.65 -31.29
N PHE A 334 5.41 -16.77 -30.33
CA PHE A 334 5.59 -18.01 -29.59
C PHE A 334 4.45 -18.17 -28.59
N ILE A 335 3.84 -19.34 -28.57
CA ILE A 335 2.81 -19.71 -27.61
C ILE A 335 3.23 -21.01 -26.93
N GLY A 336 3.29 -21.00 -25.60
CA GLY A 336 3.59 -22.19 -24.80
C GLY A 336 2.89 -22.13 -23.44
N GLU A 337 3.30 -22.97 -22.50
CA GLU A 337 2.79 -22.95 -21.13
C GLU A 337 3.90 -22.58 -20.13
N ALA A 338 3.68 -21.53 -19.36
CA ALA A 338 4.48 -21.26 -18.17
C ALA A 338 3.78 -21.93 -16.99
N SER A 339 4.31 -23.06 -16.55
CA SER A 339 3.69 -23.88 -15.50
C SER A 339 4.24 -23.52 -14.12
N THR A 340 3.36 -23.56 -13.12
CA THR A 340 3.75 -23.59 -11.70
C THR A 340 4.30 -24.98 -11.34
N LYS A 341 5.18 -25.06 -10.34
CA LYS A 341 5.71 -26.33 -9.80
C LYS A 341 4.61 -27.20 -9.19
N SER A 342 3.54 -26.59 -8.71
CA SER A 342 2.37 -27.25 -8.14
C SER A 342 1.11 -26.80 -8.88
N SER A 343 0.15 -27.71 -9.09
CA SER A 343 -1.15 -27.39 -9.70
C SER A 343 -1.97 -26.39 -8.88
N THR A 344 -1.61 -26.18 -7.61
CA THR A 344 -2.23 -25.16 -6.76
C THR A 344 -1.13 -24.47 -5.96
N VAL A 345 -1.06 -23.14 -6.10
CA VAL A 345 -0.15 -22.28 -5.34
C VAL A 345 -0.87 -21.90 -4.04
N VAL A 346 -0.59 -22.65 -2.97
CA VAL A 346 -1.17 -22.39 -1.64
C VAL A 346 -0.07 -22.30 -0.59
N ALA A 347 -0.26 -21.37 0.35
CA ALA A 347 0.52 -21.26 1.56
C ALA A 347 -0.33 -21.77 2.73
N LYS A 348 0.27 -22.57 3.61
CA LYS A 348 -0.37 -23.02 4.84
C LYS A 348 0.22 -22.26 6.00
N VAL A 349 -0.64 -21.72 6.85
CA VAL A 349 -0.25 -20.99 8.06
C VAL A 349 -0.83 -21.68 9.29
N PRO A 350 -0.09 -21.72 10.41
CA PRO A 350 -0.57 -22.35 11.64
C PRO A 350 -1.61 -21.48 12.35
N ILE A 351 -2.44 -22.13 13.17
CA ILE A 351 -3.27 -21.44 14.16
C ILE A 351 -2.35 -20.97 15.30
N LEU A 352 -2.51 -19.73 15.73
CA LEU A 352 -1.77 -19.17 16.86
C LEU A 352 -2.34 -19.73 18.17
N THR A 353 -1.54 -20.53 18.88
CA THR A 353 -1.95 -21.20 20.13
C THR A 353 -0.83 -21.09 21.17
N GLY A 354 -1.07 -21.54 22.41
CA GLY A 354 -0.01 -21.65 23.42
C GLY A 354 0.44 -20.30 24.01
N TRP A 355 -0.46 -19.33 24.03
CA TRP A 355 -0.19 -17.98 24.53
C TRP A 355 0.25 -17.98 26.01
N LYS A 356 1.22 -17.11 26.28
CA LYS A 356 1.77 -16.80 27.60
C LYS A 356 1.42 -15.39 27.98
N TYR A 357 1.01 -15.19 29.22
CA TYR A 357 0.53 -13.93 29.75
C TYR A 357 1.34 -13.44 30.95
N SER A 358 1.61 -12.15 30.99
CA SER A 358 2.12 -11.43 32.16
C SER A 358 1.47 -10.03 32.28
N ASN A 359 1.37 -9.53 33.51
CA ASN A 359 0.91 -8.17 33.77
C ASN A 359 1.95 -7.16 33.25
N SER A 360 1.51 -6.20 32.43
CA SER A 360 2.35 -5.13 31.87
C SER A 360 1.96 -3.73 32.38
N LEU A 361 1.19 -3.67 33.46
CA LEU A 361 0.95 -2.46 34.26
C LEU A 361 1.19 -2.75 35.75
N PRO A 362 2.38 -3.20 36.18
CA PRO A 362 2.68 -3.34 37.61
C PRO A 362 2.67 -2.00 38.36
N GLU A 363 2.70 -0.87 37.67
CA GLU A 363 2.67 0.49 38.22
C GLU A 363 1.50 0.73 39.18
N ILE A 364 0.34 0.10 38.95
CA ILE A 364 -0.85 0.27 39.80
C ILE A 364 -0.83 -0.62 41.05
N LEU A 365 0.18 -1.49 41.22
CA LEU A 365 0.27 -2.35 42.39
C LEU A 365 0.80 -1.58 43.61
N SER A 366 0.25 -1.88 44.79
CA SER A 366 0.61 -1.22 46.05
C SER A 366 2.08 -1.37 46.46
N ASN A 367 2.77 -2.39 45.93
CA ASN A 367 4.19 -2.65 46.19
C ASN A 367 5.11 -2.15 45.06
N TYR A 368 4.59 -1.46 44.05
CA TYR A 368 5.41 -0.92 42.97
C TYR A 368 6.27 0.25 43.46
N SER A 369 7.53 0.29 43.01
CA SER A 369 8.44 1.42 43.28
C SER A 369 8.78 2.14 41.99
N ASP A 370 8.43 3.42 41.92
CA ASP A 370 8.80 4.37 40.87
C ASP A 370 10.07 5.18 41.22
N ALA A 371 10.88 4.72 42.19
CA ALA A 371 12.07 5.44 42.64
C ALA A 371 13.10 5.68 41.52
N LYS A 372 13.08 4.84 40.47
CA LYS A 372 13.94 4.95 39.29
C LYS A 372 13.35 5.78 38.15
N TRP A 373 12.11 6.23 38.25
CA TRP A 373 11.45 7.01 37.19
C TRP A 373 12.01 8.44 37.15
N THR A 374 11.92 9.06 35.97
CA THR A 374 12.29 10.46 35.80
C THR A 374 11.33 11.35 36.59
N VAL A 375 11.86 12.22 37.46
CA VAL A 375 11.05 13.23 38.16
C VAL A 375 10.62 14.30 37.14
N ALA A 376 9.32 14.53 37.03
CA ALA A 376 8.72 15.51 36.14
C ALA A 376 8.59 16.88 36.84
N ASN A 377 9.69 17.62 36.90
CA ASN A 377 9.81 18.90 37.61
C ASN A 377 10.19 20.09 36.71
N HIS A 378 10.18 19.94 35.38
CA HIS A 378 10.44 21.05 34.48
C HIS A 378 9.37 22.14 34.66
N THR A 379 9.78 23.40 34.70
CA THR A 379 8.88 24.58 34.80
C THR A 379 8.90 25.43 33.53
N THR A 380 9.61 24.99 32.50
CA THR A 380 9.77 25.66 31.21
C THR A 380 9.71 24.63 30.09
N THR A 381 9.20 25.04 28.92
CA THR A 381 9.13 24.20 27.71
C THR A 381 9.28 25.04 26.46
N ASN A 382 9.91 24.46 25.44
CA ASN A 382 10.00 25.04 24.09
C ASN A 382 8.70 24.81 23.28
N ILE A 383 7.78 24.00 23.79
CA ILE A 383 6.45 23.84 23.21
C ILE A 383 5.65 25.14 23.44
N PRO A 384 5.06 25.73 22.38
CA PRO A 384 4.36 27.02 22.49
C PRO A 384 3.01 26.89 23.22
N PHE A 385 2.44 25.68 23.25
CA PHE A 385 1.21 25.37 23.97
C PHE A 385 1.48 25.20 25.46
N LYS A 386 1.09 26.19 26.26
CA LYS A 386 1.29 26.16 27.73
C LYS A 386 0.25 25.29 28.44
N PRO A 387 0.54 24.82 29.67
CA PRO A 387 -0.46 24.14 30.50
C PRO A 387 -1.68 25.03 30.72
N TYR A 388 -2.87 24.43 30.74
CA TYR A 388 -4.12 25.15 31.00
C TYR A 388 -4.28 25.53 32.47
N TYR A 389 -3.92 24.62 33.37
CA TYR A 389 -4.01 24.80 34.82
C TYR A 389 -3.09 23.82 35.56
N GLY A 390 -2.88 24.05 36.85
CA GLY A 390 -1.94 23.28 37.68
C GLY A 390 -1.02 24.22 38.44
N ASP A 391 0.19 23.74 38.78
CA ASP A 391 1.17 24.49 39.56
C ASP A 391 2.38 24.98 38.75
N GLY A 392 2.31 24.89 37.41
CA GLY A 392 3.35 25.35 36.50
C GLY A 392 4.38 24.27 36.09
N ARG A 393 4.32 23.07 36.67
CA ARG A 393 5.10 21.92 36.17
C ARG A 393 4.63 21.51 34.77
N ILE A 394 5.58 21.19 33.90
CA ILE A 394 5.34 20.71 32.54
C ILE A 394 5.30 19.19 32.57
N LEU A 395 4.18 18.61 32.12
CA LEU A 395 3.99 17.16 31.99
C LEU A 395 3.84 16.75 30.51
N TYR A 396 4.82 17.15 29.69
CA TYR A 396 4.89 16.82 28.26
C TYR A 396 6.00 15.80 28.02
N GLY A 397 5.68 14.65 27.43
CA GLY A 397 6.60 13.52 27.32
C GLY A 397 7.91 13.89 26.61
N CYS A 398 7.83 14.68 25.54
CA CYS A 398 8.99 15.11 24.78
C CYS A 398 9.98 15.96 25.57
N ASP A 399 9.52 16.77 26.54
CA ASP A 399 10.40 17.53 27.42
C ASP A 399 11.26 16.61 28.32
N TYR A 400 10.88 15.34 28.47
CA TYR A 400 11.59 14.34 29.27
C TYR A 400 12.21 13.20 28.45
N GLY A 401 12.27 13.30 27.13
CA GLY A 401 12.86 12.25 26.31
C GLY A 401 11.89 11.22 25.74
N PHE A 402 10.57 11.41 25.91
CA PHE A 402 9.54 10.41 25.61
C PHE A 402 8.50 10.95 24.63
N CYS A 403 8.73 10.77 23.32
CA CYS A 403 7.92 11.38 22.27
C CYS A 403 7.02 10.38 21.51
N GLU A 404 7.01 9.11 21.89
CA GLU A 404 6.49 8.02 21.06
C GLU A 404 5.67 7.02 21.88
N ASN A 405 4.57 6.54 21.30
CA ASN A 405 3.69 5.51 21.85
C ASN A 405 3.30 5.79 23.32
N HIS A 406 3.14 4.76 24.16
CA HIS A 406 2.66 4.94 25.52
C HIS A 406 3.66 5.74 26.39
N VAL A 407 3.15 6.72 27.14
CA VAL A 407 3.87 7.40 28.21
C VAL A 407 3.05 7.30 29.49
N LEU A 408 3.71 6.94 30.60
CA LEU A 408 3.07 6.81 31.90
C LEU A 408 3.46 7.98 32.79
N TRP A 409 2.49 8.49 33.55
CA TRP A 409 2.66 9.55 34.52
C TRP A 409 2.22 9.09 35.91
N ARG A 410 2.96 9.49 36.94
CA ARG A 410 2.66 9.17 38.34
C ARG A 410 2.68 10.42 39.21
N GLY A 411 1.53 10.80 39.77
CA GLY A 411 1.35 11.99 40.60
C GLY A 411 1.15 11.63 42.06
N HIS A 412 2.12 11.98 42.91
CA HIS A 412 2.12 11.68 44.34
C HIS A 412 1.48 12.82 45.14
N PHE A 413 0.57 12.49 46.05
CA PHE A 413 -0.03 13.46 46.96
C PHE A 413 -0.35 12.81 48.31
N ASN A 414 -0.20 13.57 49.38
CA ASN A 414 -0.60 13.11 50.70
C ASN A 414 -2.09 13.40 50.90
N ALA A 415 -2.93 12.36 50.90
CA ALA A 415 -4.37 12.54 50.98
C ALA A 415 -4.81 12.93 52.39
N THR A 416 -5.72 13.89 52.50
CA THR A 416 -6.43 14.20 53.74
C THR A 416 -7.65 13.30 53.95
N GLY A 417 -8.13 12.67 52.87
CA GLY A 417 -9.40 11.95 52.80
C GLY A 417 -10.58 12.86 52.45
N ALA A 418 -10.34 14.16 52.27
CA ALA A 418 -11.36 15.13 51.85
C ALA A 418 -11.45 15.27 50.32
N GLU A 419 -10.44 14.78 49.60
CA GLU A 419 -10.37 14.81 48.14
C GLU A 419 -11.49 13.96 47.53
N LYS A 420 -12.18 14.49 46.53
CA LYS A 420 -13.29 13.81 45.84
C LYS A 420 -13.06 13.65 44.35
N THR A 421 -12.35 14.60 43.74
CA THR A 421 -12.16 14.61 42.31
C THR A 421 -10.76 15.03 41.89
N LEU A 422 -10.39 14.56 40.72
CA LEU A 422 -9.19 14.93 39.99
C LEU A 422 -9.61 15.43 38.61
N ASN A 423 -9.29 16.68 38.28
CA ASN A 423 -9.44 17.21 36.93
C ASN A 423 -8.14 17.00 36.15
N LEU A 424 -8.22 16.41 34.96
CA LEU A 424 -7.07 16.24 34.07
C LEU A 424 -7.41 16.71 32.65
N SER A 425 -6.53 17.53 32.09
CA SER A 425 -6.49 17.77 30.65
C SER A 425 -5.35 16.98 30.02
N ILE A 426 -5.67 16.08 29.10
CA ILE A 426 -4.73 15.09 28.54
C ILE A 426 -4.73 15.19 27.02
N ASN A 427 -3.55 15.22 26.43
CA ASN A 427 -3.34 15.21 24.98
C ASN A 427 -2.55 13.97 24.56
N GLY A 428 -3.03 13.27 23.54
CA GLY A 428 -2.31 12.15 22.91
C GLY A 428 -2.30 12.19 21.38
N GLY A 429 -2.80 13.27 20.78
CA GLY A 429 -3.13 13.33 19.35
C GLY A 429 -4.51 12.73 19.05
N GLU A 430 -5.00 12.91 17.82
CA GLU A 430 -6.27 12.34 17.38
C GLU A 430 -6.38 10.85 17.71
N ALA A 431 -7.58 10.40 18.08
CA ALA A 431 -7.85 9.00 18.43
C ALA A 431 -7.02 8.41 19.57
N PHE A 432 -6.41 9.23 20.44
CA PHE A 432 -5.73 8.71 21.64
C PHE A 432 -6.71 8.14 22.68
N ALA A 433 -6.16 7.58 23.75
CA ALA A 433 -6.89 7.36 24.99
C ALA A 433 -5.95 7.56 26.18
N ALA A 434 -6.52 7.74 27.37
CA ALA A 434 -5.77 7.69 28.61
C ALA A 434 -6.58 7.06 29.76
N SER A 435 -6.05 6.02 30.38
CA SER A 435 -6.67 5.37 31.54
C SER A 435 -6.02 5.86 32.83
N VAL A 436 -6.85 6.09 33.86
CA VAL A 436 -6.41 6.69 35.13
C VAL A 436 -6.76 5.79 36.31
N TRP A 437 -5.80 5.61 37.21
CA TRP A 437 -5.96 4.92 38.48
C TRP A 437 -5.54 5.83 39.62
N VAL A 438 -6.14 5.62 40.80
CA VAL A 438 -5.55 6.04 42.08
C VAL A 438 -5.16 4.80 42.85
N ASN A 439 -3.89 4.69 43.22
CA ASN A 439 -3.31 3.48 43.79
C ASN A 439 -3.61 2.28 42.86
N ASP A 440 -4.34 1.28 43.35
CA ASP A 440 -4.78 0.08 42.62
C ASP A 440 -6.23 0.17 42.11
N VAL A 441 -6.90 1.31 42.26
CA VAL A 441 -8.31 1.51 41.90
C VAL A 441 -8.43 2.23 40.57
N PHE A 442 -9.05 1.59 39.58
CA PHE A 442 -9.39 2.19 38.30
C PHE A 442 -10.43 3.29 38.48
N LEU A 443 -10.17 4.48 37.93
CA LEU A 443 -11.08 5.62 37.97
C LEU A 443 -11.96 5.66 36.73
N ASN A 444 -11.34 5.90 35.57
CA ASN A 444 -12.01 5.92 34.27
C ASN A 444 -10.98 5.96 33.14
N THR A 445 -11.46 5.85 31.89
CA THR A 445 -10.69 6.14 30.68
C THR A 445 -11.22 7.37 29.97
N SER A 446 -10.30 8.26 29.59
CA SER A 446 -10.54 9.36 28.69
C SER A 446 -10.34 8.91 27.24
N TYR A 447 -11.25 9.32 26.34
CA TYR A 447 -11.28 8.89 24.95
C TYR A 447 -11.11 10.07 24.00
N GLY A 448 -10.06 10.02 23.17
CA GLY A 448 -9.98 10.83 21.97
C GLY A 448 -10.85 10.26 20.85
N ASN A 449 -10.91 10.97 19.74
CA ASN A 449 -11.65 10.57 18.54
C ASN A 449 -10.89 10.99 17.28
N SER A 450 -11.05 10.23 16.20
CA SER A 450 -10.53 10.58 14.88
C SER A 450 -11.50 11.52 14.15
N THR A 451 -11.28 11.72 12.85
CA THR A 451 -12.24 12.38 11.95
C THR A 451 -13.58 11.64 11.79
N ASN A 452 -13.77 10.50 12.47
CA ASN A 452 -15.05 9.79 12.54
C ASN A 452 -16.18 10.72 13.01
N ASN A 453 -17.29 10.71 12.26
CA ASN A 453 -18.44 11.61 12.45
C ASN A 453 -18.07 13.10 12.50
N ALA A 454 -16.96 13.51 11.88
CA ALA A 454 -16.45 14.88 11.89
C ALA A 454 -16.22 15.47 13.30
N ASN A 455 -15.88 14.62 14.27
CA ASN A 455 -15.69 15.00 15.68
C ASN A 455 -14.27 14.70 16.16
N THR A 456 -13.27 15.31 15.56
CA THR A 456 -11.86 15.10 15.94
C THR A 456 -11.61 15.55 17.39
N ILE A 457 -11.04 14.67 18.22
CA ILE A 457 -10.66 14.96 19.61
C ILE A 457 -9.23 14.46 19.82
N GLU A 458 -8.28 15.41 19.87
CA GLU A 458 -6.86 15.14 20.17
C GLU A 458 -6.50 15.36 21.65
N GLU A 459 -7.42 15.98 22.39
CA GLU A 459 -7.23 16.43 23.76
C GLU A 459 -8.55 16.45 24.52
N THR A 460 -8.52 16.11 25.80
CA THR A 460 -9.69 16.09 26.69
C THR A 460 -9.45 16.96 27.93
N ASP A 461 -10.52 17.28 28.67
CA ASP A 461 -10.47 17.91 30.00
C ASP A 461 -11.58 17.28 30.85
N ASP A 462 -11.22 16.22 31.59
CA ASP A 462 -12.17 15.33 32.26
C ASP A 462 -12.03 15.38 33.79
N ILE A 463 -13.16 15.21 34.48
CA ILE A 463 -13.23 15.04 35.92
C ILE A 463 -13.30 13.55 36.27
N PHE A 464 -12.31 13.06 37.01
CA PHE A 464 -12.25 11.72 37.56
C PHE A 464 -12.70 11.75 39.03
N HIS A 465 -13.59 10.83 39.41
CA HIS A 465 -14.14 10.75 40.75
C HIS A 465 -13.42 9.67 41.56
N PHE A 466 -13.03 9.98 42.80
CA PHE A 466 -12.44 8.99 43.70
C PHE A 466 -13.54 8.13 44.35
N PRO A 467 -13.56 6.81 44.13
CA PRO A 467 -14.49 5.93 44.83
C PRO A 467 -14.22 5.94 46.34
N ALA A 468 -15.25 5.68 47.13
CA ALA A 468 -15.10 5.57 48.58
C ALA A 468 -14.05 4.49 48.95
N GLY A 469 -13.09 4.84 49.79
CA GLY A 469 -12.02 3.93 50.23
C GLY A 469 -10.84 3.79 49.25
N SER A 470 -10.85 4.48 48.11
CA SER A 470 -9.73 4.47 47.16
C SER A 470 -8.49 5.26 47.64
N LEU A 471 -8.68 6.17 48.61
CA LEU A 471 -7.64 6.99 49.21
C LEU A 471 -7.23 6.50 50.59
N ILE A 472 -5.94 6.61 50.89
CA ILE A 472 -5.36 6.30 52.19
C ILE A 472 -5.02 7.61 52.90
N ALA A 473 -5.90 8.06 53.79
CA ALA A 473 -5.73 9.32 54.51
C ALA A 473 -4.44 9.36 55.35
N GLY A 474 -3.75 10.49 55.33
CA GLY A 474 -2.49 10.74 56.03
C GLY A 474 -1.27 10.03 55.42
N LYS A 475 -1.42 9.39 54.25
CA LYS A 475 -0.34 8.73 53.52
C LYS A 475 -0.22 9.24 52.09
N ASP A 476 0.92 8.93 51.49
CA ASP A 476 1.11 9.10 50.06
C ASP A 476 0.13 8.23 49.26
N ASN A 477 -0.52 8.86 48.28
CA ASN A 477 -1.40 8.24 47.30
C ASN A 477 -0.88 8.61 45.91
N VAL A 478 -1.05 7.71 44.95
CA VAL A 478 -0.47 7.90 43.62
C VAL A 478 -1.52 7.81 42.55
N ILE A 479 -1.64 8.87 41.75
CA ILE A 479 -2.37 8.84 40.48
C ILE A 479 -1.46 8.21 39.43
N THR A 480 -1.91 7.16 38.75
CA THR A 480 -1.23 6.61 37.57
C THR A 480 -2.05 6.90 36.32
N ILE A 481 -1.42 7.51 35.32
CA ILE A 481 -2.02 7.79 34.01
C ILE A 481 -1.24 7.01 32.95
N LEU A 482 -1.93 6.12 32.24
CA LEU A 482 -1.42 5.53 31.01
C LEU A 482 -1.93 6.35 29.83
N GLN A 483 -1.06 7.06 29.12
CA GLN A 483 -1.43 7.93 28.00
C GLN A 483 -0.89 7.34 26.68
N ASP A 484 -1.79 7.15 25.71
CA ASP A 484 -1.41 6.76 24.34
C ASP A 484 -0.93 7.97 23.55
N ASN A 485 0.21 7.85 22.87
CA ASN A 485 0.66 8.84 21.89
C ASN A 485 0.47 8.26 20.49
N MET A 486 -0.44 8.86 19.73
CA MET A 486 -0.81 8.42 18.38
C MET A 486 0.11 8.97 17.29
N GLY A 487 1.23 9.59 17.68
CA GLY A 487 2.17 10.26 16.77
C GLY A 487 2.19 11.76 17.02
N LEU A 488 3.11 12.49 16.37
CA LEU A 488 3.17 13.95 16.42
C LEU A 488 2.45 14.54 15.20
N ASN A 489 1.86 15.72 15.37
CA ASN A 489 1.11 16.38 14.29
C ASN A 489 2.04 16.78 13.14
N GLU A 490 1.50 16.85 11.93
CA GLU A 490 2.21 17.47 10.80
C GLU A 490 2.33 18.99 10.99
N THR A 491 3.17 19.63 10.18
CA THR A 491 3.19 21.09 10.08
C THR A 491 1.98 21.55 9.28
N LEU A 492 1.16 22.44 9.84
CA LEU A 492 -0.07 22.90 9.21
C LEU A 492 0.16 24.21 8.45
N GLY A 493 0.42 24.07 7.14
CA GLY A 493 0.62 25.22 6.26
C GLY A 493 1.74 26.14 6.75
N PRO A 494 1.47 27.43 7.03
CA PRO A 494 2.48 28.37 7.49
C PRO A 494 2.79 28.28 8.99
N ASP A 495 2.08 27.44 9.77
CA ASP A 495 2.30 27.29 11.21
C ASP A 495 3.28 26.14 11.51
N PRO A 496 4.58 26.41 11.70
CA PRO A 496 5.57 25.39 12.03
C PRO A 496 5.36 24.77 13.41
N ASP A 497 4.63 25.46 14.29
CA ASP A 497 4.46 25.08 15.68
C ASP A 497 3.35 24.05 15.88
N ALA A 498 2.49 23.82 14.87
CA ALA A 498 1.48 22.76 14.91
C ALA A 498 2.09 21.37 15.19
N SER A 499 3.26 21.08 14.62
CA SER A 499 4.02 19.84 14.85
C SER A 499 4.58 19.71 16.28
N LYS A 500 4.63 20.83 17.03
CA LYS A 500 5.05 20.88 18.44
C LYS A 500 3.86 20.74 19.38
N SER A 501 2.71 20.27 18.91
CA SER A 501 1.57 19.90 19.77
C SER A 501 2.04 18.99 20.92
N PRO A 502 1.65 19.27 22.18
CA PRO A 502 2.13 18.51 23.33
C PRO A 502 1.58 17.09 23.34
N ARG A 503 2.25 16.18 24.04
CA ARG A 503 1.76 14.84 24.38
C ARG A 503 1.96 14.62 25.86
N GLY A 504 0.91 14.31 26.59
CA GLY A 504 0.92 14.19 28.06
C GLY A 504 -0.20 14.98 28.72
N VAL A 505 0.05 15.51 29.91
CA VAL A 505 -0.96 16.16 30.75
C VAL A 505 -0.78 17.68 30.70
N ARG A 506 -1.76 18.40 30.15
CA ARG A 506 -1.77 19.86 30.03
C ARG A 506 -2.47 20.56 31.19
N GLY A 507 -3.23 19.84 31.99
CA GLY A 507 -3.84 20.38 33.18
C GLY A 507 -4.00 19.28 34.23
N PHE A 508 -3.71 19.60 35.48
CA PHE A 508 -4.00 18.70 36.59
C PHE A 508 -4.40 19.49 37.83
N LYS A 509 -5.42 19.02 38.55
CA LYS A 509 -5.88 19.63 39.80
C LYS A 509 -6.71 18.66 40.65
N LEU A 510 -6.40 18.56 41.93
CA LEU A 510 -7.30 17.97 42.93
C LEU A 510 -8.32 19.03 43.37
N ASP A 511 -9.54 18.62 43.70
CA ASP A 511 -10.54 19.54 44.26
C ASP A 511 -10.09 20.20 45.56
N THR A 512 -9.32 19.47 46.38
CA THR A 512 -8.59 19.96 47.54
C THR A 512 -7.21 19.30 47.65
N GLY A 513 -6.25 19.98 48.28
CA GLY A 513 -4.86 19.52 48.37
C GLY A 513 -4.02 19.81 47.13
N ASN A 514 -2.76 19.34 47.13
CA ASN A 514 -1.78 19.57 46.07
C ASN A 514 -0.94 18.32 45.82
N PHE A 515 -0.47 18.16 44.58
CA PHE A 515 0.52 17.14 44.24
C PHE A 515 1.90 17.51 44.77
N SER A 516 2.56 16.59 45.47
CA SER A 516 3.92 16.74 45.97
C SER A 516 4.97 16.51 44.88
N GLU A 517 4.79 15.49 44.05
CA GLU A 517 5.75 15.09 43.01
C GLU A 517 5.01 14.50 41.81
N TRP A 518 5.56 14.71 40.61
CA TRP A 518 5.17 13.98 39.42
C TRP A 518 6.38 13.21 38.90
N LYS A 519 6.15 12.03 38.37
CA LYS A 519 7.15 11.21 37.67
C LYS A 519 6.62 10.77 36.32
N VAL A 520 7.55 10.52 35.40
CA VAL A 520 7.25 10.12 34.03
C VAL A 520 8.13 8.97 33.58
N GLN A 521 7.53 8.05 32.83
CA GLN A 521 8.23 6.94 32.19
C GLN A 521 7.64 6.68 30.81
N GLY A 522 8.44 6.94 29.77
CA GLY A 522 8.19 6.40 28.42
C GLY A 522 9.05 5.16 28.17
N LYS A 523 9.46 4.97 26.92
CA LYS A 523 10.37 3.88 26.53
C LYS A 523 11.66 3.86 27.35
N LEU A 524 12.29 2.69 27.46
CA LEU A 524 13.57 2.56 28.15
C LEU A 524 14.65 3.45 27.49
N GLY A 525 15.29 4.32 28.27
CA GLY A 525 16.37 5.20 27.80
C GLY A 525 15.95 6.44 26.99
N GLY A 526 14.64 6.62 26.74
CA GLY A 526 14.12 7.74 25.94
C GLY A 526 14.63 7.76 24.49
N TYR A 527 14.37 8.84 23.76
CA TYR A 527 14.74 8.95 22.34
C TYR A 527 16.24 9.03 22.07
N LEU A 528 17.09 9.23 23.09
CA LEU A 528 18.55 9.26 22.94
C LEU A 528 19.17 7.88 23.19
N ASN A 529 18.83 7.24 24.32
CA ASN A 529 19.54 6.07 24.83
C ASN A 529 18.73 4.76 24.72
N TYR A 530 17.69 4.73 23.87
CA TYR A 530 16.92 3.51 23.60
C TYR A 530 17.82 2.33 23.15
N PRO A 531 17.60 1.11 23.64
CA PRO A 531 18.51 -0.02 23.42
C PRO A 531 18.40 -0.62 22.02
N ASP A 532 17.20 -0.70 21.44
CA ASP A 532 16.99 -1.34 20.14
C ASP A 532 17.35 -0.40 18.99
N LYS A 533 18.62 -0.42 18.59
CA LYS A 533 19.11 0.39 17.46
C LYS A 533 18.76 -0.17 16.09
N VAL A 534 18.33 -1.43 15.99
CA VAL A 534 17.96 -2.06 14.71
C VAL A 534 16.55 -1.67 14.32
N ARG A 535 15.60 -1.76 15.25
CA ARG A 535 14.20 -1.36 15.01
C ARG A 535 13.96 0.13 15.18
N GLY A 536 14.95 0.86 15.69
CA GLY A 536 14.96 2.31 15.70
C GLY A 536 14.09 2.92 16.81
N VAL A 537 14.10 4.25 16.85
CA VAL A 537 13.55 5.01 17.99
C VAL A 537 12.05 4.79 18.18
N MET A 538 11.28 4.68 17.09
CA MET A 538 9.81 4.71 17.19
C MET A 538 9.21 3.36 17.64
N ASN A 539 9.93 2.23 17.49
CA ASN A 539 9.38 0.88 17.64
C ASN A 539 8.78 0.57 19.02
N GLU A 540 9.34 1.14 20.09
CA GLU A 540 8.96 0.86 21.46
C GLU A 540 8.30 2.07 22.14
N GLY A 541 7.27 1.78 22.94
CA GLY A 541 6.66 2.68 23.91
C GLY A 541 7.08 2.40 25.35
N GLY A 542 6.32 3.01 26.27
CA GLY A 542 6.60 3.00 27.69
C GLY A 542 5.94 1.87 28.48
N LEU A 543 5.20 0.92 27.89
CA LEU A 543 4.61 -0.16 28.70
C LEU A 543 5.69 -1.02 29.37
N TYR A 544 5.40 -1.58 30.55
CA TYR A 544 6.38 -2.35 31.32
C TYR A 544 7.04 -3.48 30.49
N GLY A 545 6.23 -4.23 29.75
CA GLY A 545 6.73 -5.29 28.86
C GLY A 545 7.54 -4.79 27.67
N GLU A 546 7.24 -3.61 27.14
CA GLU A 546 8.05 -2.97 26.10
C GLU A 546 9.42 -2.59 26.66
N ARG A 547 9.48 -1.92 27.82
CA ARG A 547 10.74 -1.52 28.47
C ARG A 547 11.64 -2.72 28.76
N LEU A 548 11.07 -3.85 29.16
CA LEU A 548 11.79 -5.10 29.40
C LEU A 548 12.11 -5.90 28.13
N GLY A 549 11.57 -5.53 26.97
CA GLY A 549 11.80 -6.22 25.70
C GLY A 549 11.03 -7.54 25.55
N TRP A 550 9.89 -7.71 26.22
CA TRP A 550 9.08 -8.95 26.15
C TRP A 550 8.57 -9.28 24.73
N HIS A 551 8.54 -8.29 23.83
CA HIS A 551 8.19 -8.47 22.42
C HIS A 551 9.32 -9.08 21.57
N LEU A 552 10.55 -9.14 22.09
CA LEU A 552 11.72 -9.58 21.32
C LEU A 552 11.79 -11.11 21.22
N PRO A 553 12.27 -11.65 20.07
CA PRO A 553 12.49 -13.08 19.92
C PRO A 553 13.40 -13.66 20.99
N GLY A 554 13.04 -14.82 21.55
CA GLY A 554 13.86 -15.55 22.52
C GLY A 554 13.78 -15.04 23.97
N PHE A 555 12.88 -14.10 24.29
CA PHE A 555 12.54 -13.81 25.68
C PHE A 555 11.95 -15.06 26.37
N ASP A 556 12.40 -15.37 27.58
CA ASP A 556 11.94 -16.55 28.31
C ASP A 556 10.59 -16.30 29.01
N THR A 557 9.54 -16.96 28.51
CA THR A 557 8.17 -16.90 29.05
C THR A 557 7.81 -18.16 29.86
N SER A 558 8.79 -18.99 30.23
CA SER A 558 8.55 -20.25 30.95
C SER A 558 7.85 -20.03 32.30
N SER A 559 8.18 -18.96 33.00
CA SER A 559 7.57 -18.54 34.27
C SER A 559 6.19 -17.89 34.14
N TRP A 560 5.75 -17.59 32.91
CA TRP A 560 4.49 -16.89 32.66
C TRP A 560 3.29 -17.83 32.68
N VAL A 561 2.15 -17.26 33.04
CA VAL A 561 0.86 -17.96 33.09
C VAL A 561 0.44 -18.31 31.66
N LYS A 562 -0.14 -19.51 31.48
CA LYS A 562 -0.81 -19.87 30.22
C LYS A 562 -2.18 -19.21 30.19
N ARG A 563 -2.46 -18.42 29.15
CA ARG A 563 -3.73 -17.73 28.98
C ARG A 563 -3.87 -17.32 27.52
N ASP A 564 -4.96 -17.70 26.89
CA ASP A 564 -5.23 -17.32 25.51
C ASP A 564 -5.59 -15.83 25.40
N LEU A 565 -5.25 -15.21 24.26
CA LEU A 565 -5.53 -13.80 24.01
C LEU A 565 -7.03 -13.48 24.14
N SER A 566 -7.89 -14.41 23.72
CA SER A 566 -9.35 -14.30 23.80
C SER A 566 -9.90 -14.36 25.23
N GLU A 567 -9.11 -14.79 26.21
CA GLU A 567 -9.51 -14.73 27.62
C GLU A 567 -9.31 -13.33 28.22
N GLY A 568 -8.69 -12.39 27.50
CA GLY A 568 -8.47 -11.02 27.96
C GLY A 568 -7.66 -10.92 29.25
N LEU A 569 -7.84 -9.84 30.00
CA LEU A 569 -7.17 -9.68 31.30
C LEU A 569 -7.89 -10.47 32.42
N PRO A 570 -7.17 -10.94 33.45
CA PRO A 570 -7.78 -11.61 34.60
C PRO A 570 -8.86 -10.74 35.27
N GLY A 571 -10.01 -11.34 35.59
CA GLY A 571 -11.10 -10.67 36.29
C GLY A 571 -11.79 -9.54 35.52
N SER A 572 -11.60 -9.44 34.20
CA SER A 572 -12.13 -8.34 33.38
C SER A 572 -11.72 -6.96 33.91
N ALA A 573 -10.51 -6.87 34.45
CA ALA A 573 -9.98 -5.62 34.99
C ALA A 573 -9.53 -4.67 33.87
N ALA A 574 -9.69 -3.36 34.09
CA ALA A 574 -8.98 -2.36 33.31
C ALA A 574 -7.48 -2.44 33.62
N GLY A 575 -6.63 -2.41 32.59
CA GLY A 575 -5.18 -2.52 32.76
C GLY A 575 -4.48 -2.93 31.48
N VAL A 576 -3.23 -3.39 31.60
CA VAL A 576 -2.43 -3.84 30.46
C VAL A 576 -1.84 -5.22 30.70
N GLY A 577 -2.05 -6.12 29.74
CA GLY A 577 -1.45 -7.45 29.69
C GLY A 577 -0.52 -7.59 28.49
N PHE A 578 0.51 -8.41 28.64
CA PHE A 578 1.38 -8.80 27.53
C PHE A 578 1.16 -10.28 27.22
N PHE A 579 0.79 -10.59 25.98
CA PHE A 579 0.57 -11.93 25.48
C PHE A 579 1.66 -12.29 24.49
N VAL A 580 2.32 -13.42 24.65
CA VAL A 580 3.40 -13.88 23.76
C VAL A 580 3.14 -15.31 23.33
N THR A 581 3.33 -15.59 22.04
CA THR A 581 3.38 -16.95 21.50
C THR A 581 4.46 -17.07 20.42
N THR A 582 4.79 -18.29 20.05
CA THR A 582 5.70 -18.60 18.95
C THR A 582 5.06 -19.62 18.01
N PHE A 583 5.31 -19.49 16.71
CA PHE A 583 4.90 -20.46 15.69
C PHE A 583 6.01 -20.64 14.66
N THR A 584 5.95 -21.72 13.88
CA THR A 584 6.93 -21.98 12.82
C THR A 584 6.26 -21.89 11.47
N LEU A 585 6.93 -21.26 10.51
CA LEU A 585 6.59 -21.31 9.10
C LEU A 585 7.57 -22.23 8.36
N ASP A 586 7.08 -22.92 7.36
CA ASP A 586 7.85 -23.73 6.43
C ASP A 586 7.28 -23.53 5.02
N LEU A 587 7.38 -22.29 4.54
CA LEU A 587 6.90 -21.91 3.23
C LEU A 587 7.98 -22.19 2.18
N PRO A 588 7.64 -22.80 1.04
CA PRO A 588 8.61 -23.09 0.00
C PRO A 588 9.30 -21.81 -0.52
N SER A 589 10.62 -21.86 -0.71
CA SER A 589 11.43 -20.70 -1.12
C SER A 589 11.11 -20.14 -2.51
N TYR A 590 10.24 -20.82 -3.28
CA TYR A 590 9.78 -20.40 -4.59
C TYR A 590 8.38 -19.75 -4.55
N GLN A 591 7.82 -19.50 -3.37
CA GLN A 591 6.54 -18.82 -3.19
C GLN A 591 6.75 -17.48 -2.48
N ASP A 592 6.06 -16.45 -2.97
CA ASP A 592 5.81 -15.22 -2.22
C ASP A 592 4.37 -15.30 -1.68
N ALA A 593 4.24 -15.58 -0.39
CA ALA A 593 2.97 -15.56 0.31
C ALA A 593 2.73 -14.18 0.93
N PHE A 594 1.57 -13.60 0.69
CA PHE A 594 1.13 -12.36 1.31
C PHE A 594 0.43 -12.71 2.62
N LEU A 595 1.07 -12.42 3.75
CA LEU A 595 0.58 -12.77 5.08
C LEU A 595 0.11 -11.54 5.86
N SER A 596 -0.95 -11.71 6.62
CA SER A 596 -1.49 -10.70 7.53
C SER A 596 -1.82 -11.29 8.89
N PHE A 597 -1.74 -10.47 9.92
CA PHE A 597 -2.36 -10.74 11.22
C PHE A 597 -3.73 -10.07 11.26
N THR A 598 -4.77 -10.85 11.47
CA THR A 598 -6.17 -10.41 11.43
C THR A 598 -6.78 -10.53 12.83
N PHE A 599 -7.20 -9.40 13.39
CA PHE A 599 -7.97 -9.34 14.62
C PHE A 599 -9.46 -9.54 14.35
N ASP A 600 -10.15 -10.21 15.28
CA ASP A 600 -11.61 -10.25 15.37
C ASP A 600 -12.30 -10.58 14.03
N ASP A 601 -11.79 -11.57 13.29
CA ASP A 601 -12.30 -11.97 11.96
C ASP A 601 -12.43 -10.80 10.97
N ASN A 602 -11.50 -9.84 11.04
CA ASN A 602 -11.46 -8.63 10.23
C ASN A 602 -12.66 -7.69 10.46
N VAL A 603 -13.32 -7.78 11.63
CA VAL A 603 -14.33 -6.83 12.05
C VAL A 603 -13.65 -5.51 12.43
N GLY A 604 -13.62 -4.59 11.47
CA GLY A 604 -13.16 -3.21 11.66
C GLY A 604 -14.16 -2.30 12.37
N THR A 605 -15.41 -2.76 12.53
CA THR A 605 -16.53 -1.98 13.09
C THR A 605 -16.41 -1.86 14.63
N PRO A 606 -16.58 -0.65 15.21
CA PRO A 606 -16.27 -0.37 16.61
C PRO A 606 -17.27 -0.96 17.61
N GLY A 607 -16.77 -1.33 18.80
CA GLY A 607 -17.64 -1.57 19.96
C GLY A 607 -16.93 -2.00 21.26
N THR A 608 -15.72 -2.55 21.16
CA THR A 608 -15.03 -3.12 22.33
C THR A 608 -13.91 -2.19 22.81
N PRO A 609 -13.92 -1.70 24.06
CA PRO A 609 -12.99 -0.70 24.56
C PRO A 609 -11.62 -1.33 24.92
N TYR A 610 -10.86 -1.66 23.89
CA TYR A 610 -9.48 -2.14 24.03
C TYR A 610 -8.55 -1.53 22.99
N ARG A 611 -7.27 -1.46 23.33
CA ARG A 611 -6.18 -1.22 22.39
C ARG A 611 -5.23 -2.39 22.39
N ALA A 612 -4.70 -2.75 21.23
CA ALA A 612 -3.70 -3.80 21.09
C ALA A 612 -2.54 -3.34 20.22
N TYR A 613 -1.32 -3.49 20.74
CA TYR A 613 -0.10 -3.27 19.97
C TYR A 613 0.46 -4.63 19.54
N LEU A 614 0.49 -4.86 18.24
CA LEU A 614 0.96 -6.09 17.62
C LEU A 614 2.46 -6.00 17.36
N PHE A 615 3.23 -6.93 17.88
CA PHE A 615 4.64 -7.11 17.58
C PHE A 615 4.88 -8.45 16.89
N VAL A 616 5.66 -8.44 15.81
CA VAL A 616 6.08 -9.65 15.08
C VAL A 616 7.59 -9.65 15.00
N ASN A 617 8.21 -10.66 15.60
CA ASN A 617 9.66 -10.76 15.79
C ASN A 617 10.29 -9.46 16.35
N GLY A 618 9.57 -8.80 17.24
CA GLY A 618 9.96 -7.55 17.89
C GLY A 618 9.63 -6.27 17.14
N TRP A 619 9.23 -6.34 15.86
CA TRP A 619 8.79 -5.16 15.10
C TRP A 619 7.33 -4.85 15.45
N MET A 620 7.03 -3.62 15.86
CA MET A 620 5.64 -3.19 16.09
C MET A 620 4.95 -3.02 14.73
N MET A 621 4.04 -3.93 14.40
CA MET A 621 3.39 -4.03 13.09
C MET A 621 1.92 -3.63 13.11
N GLY A 622 1.42 -3.09 14.23
CA GLY A 622 0.02 -2.69 14.31
C GLY A 622 -0.39 -2.02 15.61
N LYS A 623 -1.17 -0.95 15.51
CA LYS A 623 -2.00 -0.41 16.60
C LYS A 623 -3.47 -0.67 16.28
N ARG A 624 -4.08 -1.63 16.98
CA ARG A 624 -5.51 -1.94 16.89
C ARG A 624 -6.27 -1.14 17.94
N VAL A 625 -7.25 -0.34 17.50
CA VAL A 625 -8.16 0.42 18.38
C VAL A 625 -9.57 -0.18 18.30
N GLY A 626 -9.89 -1.09 19.23
CA GLY A 626 -11.09 -1.93 19.27
C GLY A 626 -12.41 -1.18 19.11
N ASN A 627 -12.49 -0.01 19.74
CA ASN A 627 -13.68 0.83 19.83
C ASN A 627 -13.74 1.95 18.78
N LEU A 628 -12.78 2.02 17.85
CA LEU A 628 -12.77 3.07 16.82
C LEU A 628 -12.51 2.53 15.41
N GLY A 629 -11.58 1.59 15.23
CA GLY A 629 -11.20 1.07 13.92
C GLY A 629 -10.42 2.08 13.06
N PRO A 630 -10.41 1.93 11.72
CA PRO A 630 -11.05 0.85 10.96
C PRO A 630 -10.19 -0.42 10.83
N GLN A 631 -8.87 -0.33 11.11
CA GLN A 631 -7.95 -1.41 10.79
C GLN A 631 -8.08 -2.61 11.76
N ALA A 632 -8.40 -3.77 11.19
CA ALA A 632 -8.38 -5.06 11.87
C ALA A 632 -7.42 -6.07 11.23
N LYS A 633 -6.95 -5.81 10.00
CA LYS A 633 -5.96 -6.63 9.29
C LYS A 633 -4.64 -5.88 9.13
N PHE A 634 -3.55 -6.53 9.49
CA PHE A 634 -2.19 -5.97 9.53
C PHE A 634 -1.24 -6.82 8.68
N PRO A 635 -0.94 -6.42 7.43
CA PRO A 635 0.02 -7.12 6.58
C PRO A 635 1.42 -7.13 7.20
N VAL A 636 2.08 -8.29 7.17
CA VAL A 636 3.46 -8.44 7.63
C VAL A 636 4.26 -9.23 6.61
N HIS A 637 5.32 -8.62 6.11
CA HIS A 637 6.07 -9.13 4.97
C HIS A 637 7.15 -10.14 5.37
N GLN A 638 7.53 -11.02 4.43
CA GLN A 638 8.75 -11.81 4.52
C GLN A 638 9.95 -10.89 4.79
N GLY A 639 10.86 -11.34 5.65
CA GLY A 639 11.96 -10.52 6.18
C GLY A 639 11.65 -10.06 7.61
N ILE A 640 10.46 -9.52 7.87
CA ILE A 640 9.98 -9.40 9.27
C ILE A 640 9.57 -10.79 9.77
N LEU A 641 8.70 -11.45 9.02
CA LEU A 641 8.45 -12.88 9.20
C LEU A 641 9.60 -13.70 8.61
N ASP A 642 10.06 -14.69 9.37
CA ASP A 642 10.91 -15.77 8.87
C ASP A 642 10.00 -16.87 8.32
N TYR A 643 9.97 -17.00 6.99
CA TYR A 643 9.09 -17.94 6.30
C TYR A 643 9.52 -19.41 6.43
N THR A 644 10.72 -19.67 6.94
CA THR A 644 11.32 -21.01 7.06
C THR A 644 11.78 -21.31 8.49
N GLY A 645 11.26 -20.57 9.46
CA GLY A 645 11.73 -20.63 10.84
C GLY A 645 10.68 -20.23 11.87
N THR A 646 11.15 -20.10 13.09
CA THR A 646 10.32 -19.75 14.25
C THR A 646 10.11 -18.24 14.33
N ASN A 647 8.86 -17.83 14.45
CA ASN A 647 8.42 -16.46 14.62
C ASN A 647 7.86 -16.27 16.03
N THR A 648 8.15 -15.12 16.63
CA THR A 648 7.57 -14.67 17.90
C THR A 648 6.51 -13.63 17.61
N VAL A 649 5.33 -13.79 18.21
CA VAL A 649 4.27 -12.76 18.17
C VAL A 649 3.97 -12.35 19.59
N ALA A 650 3.92 -11.04 19.79
CA ALA A 650 3.51 -10.46 21.04
C ALA A 650 2.37 -9.47 20.82
N VAL A 651 1.43 -9.43 21.77
CA VAL A 651 0.32 -8.48 21.79
C VAL A 651 0.31 -7.81 23.16
N ALA A 652 0.54 -6.50 23.19
CA ALA A 652 0.26 -5.71 24.38
C ALA A 652 -1.22 -5.31 24.34
N LEU A 653 -2.03 -5.93 25.19
CA LEU A 653 -3.47 -5.71 25.28
C LEU A 653 -3.78 -4.75 26.43
N TRP A 654 -4.31 -3.59 26.09
CA TRP A 654 -4.85 -2.63 27.04
C TRP A 654 -6.38 -2.74 27.06
N ALA A 655 -6.92 -3.25 28.17
CA ALA A 655 -8.35 -3.23 28.46
C ALA A 655 -8.69 -1.88 29.12
N MET A 656 -9.57 -1.11 28.49
CA MET A 656 -9.78 0.29 28.85
C MET A 656 -10.96 0.50 29.82
N GLU A 657 -11.73 -0.54 30.09
CA GLU A 657 -12.88 -0.50 31.02
C GLU A 657 -12.80 -1.67 31.98
N ALA A 658 -13.30 -1.47 33.21
CA ALA A 658 -13.43 -2.54 34.20
C ALA A 658 -14.80 -3.21 34.10
N ASN A 659 -14.87 -4.51 34.43
CA ASN A 659 -16.09 -5.31 34.38
C ASN A 659 -16.71 -5.44 32.97
N VAL A 660 -15.93 -5.18 31.93
CA VAL A 660 -16.30 -5.40 30.52
C VAL A 660 -15.51 -6.58 29.99
N THR A 661 -16.19 -7.51 29.31
CA THR A 661 -15.51 -8.65 28.67
C THR A 661 -14.72 -8.16 27.45
N ILE A 662 -13.40 -8.24 27.53
CA ILE A 662 -12.47 -7.94 26.43
C ILE A 662 -11.90 -9.27 25.94
N ALA A 663 -12.30 -9.71 24.74
CA ALA A 663 -11.96 -11.03 24.21
C ALA A 663 -11.43 -10.96 22.76
N PRO A 664 -10.32 -10.25 22.50
CA PRO A 664 -9.78 -10.13 21.15
C PRO A 664 -9.27 -11.47 20.63
N THR A 665 -9.43 -11.70 19.33
CA THR A 665 -8.83 -12.84 18.64
C THR A 665 -7.75 -12.37 17.67
N LEU A 666 -6.79 -13.24 17.35
CA LEU A 666 -5.75 -12.95 16.37
C LEU A 666 -5.44 -14.20 15.55
N ALA A 667 -5.55 -14.09 14.23
CA ALA A 667 -5.23 -15.14 13.28
C ALA A 667 -4.12 -14.70 12.32
N LEU A 668 -3.19 -15.61 12.01
CA LEU A 668 -2.32 -15.46 10.85
C LEU A 668 -3.10 -15.91 9.61
N THR A 669 -3.27 -15.02 8.63
CA THR A 669 -4.08 -15.24 7.43
C THR A 669 -3.25 -15.09 6.17
N VAL A 670 -3.56 -15.88 5.15
CA VAL A 670 -2.99 -15.77 3.81
C VAL A 670 -3.90 -14.90 2.96
N ASP A 671 -3.40 -13.76 2.49
CA ASP A 671 -4.15 -12.85 1.61
C ASP A 671 -4.00 -13.22 0.12
N GLY A 672 -2.91 -13.91 -0.23
CA GLY A 672 -2.61 -14.33 -1.60
C GLY A 672 -1.26 -15.04 -1.65
N VAL A 673 -1.01 -15.78 -2.73
CA VAL A 673 0.27 -16.46 -2.96
C VAL A 673 0.59 -16.46 -4.43
N VAL A 674 1.84 -16.16 -4.78
CA VAL A 674 2.38 -16.31 -6.13
C VAL A 674 3.60 -17.22 -6.11
N GLU A 675 3.78 -18.02 -7.15
CA GLU A 675 5.01 -18.74 -7.39
C GLU A 675 5.98 -17.84 -8.15
N GLY A 676 7.18 -17.65 -7.61
CA GLY A 676 8.16 -16.69 -8.08
C GLY A 676 8.76 -15.93 -6.91
N GLY A 677 8.73 -14.61 -6.98
CA GLY A 677 9.32 -13.70 -6.00
C GLY A 677 10.75 -13.27 -6.35
N VAL A 678 11.24 -12.30 -5.59
CA VAL A 678 12.65 -11.85 -5.70
C VAL A 678 13.64 -12.90 -5.20
N GLY A 679 13.17 -13.89 -4.41
CA GLY A 679 14.00 -14.88 -3.72
C GLY A 679 14.96 -14.25 -2.70
N GLY A 680 15.57 -15.08 -1.86
CA GLY A 680 16.68 -14.65 -1.00
C GLY A 680 16.37 -13.53 0.02
N VAL A 681 15.10 -13.35 0.40
CA VAL A 681 14.72 -12.39 1.44
C VAL A 681 15.19 -12.90 2.79
N THR A 682 16.05 -12.14 3.46
CA THR A 682 16.60 -12.47 4.79
C THR A 682 15.90 -11.68 5.88
N SER A 683 15.75 -12.29 7.05
CA SER A 683 15.24 -11.62 8.24
C SER A 683 16.37 -11.06 9.11
N ASP A 684 16.19 -9.86 9.64
CA ASP A 684 17.03 -9.28 10.70
C ASP A 684 16.17 -9.01 11.93
N ASN A 685 16.12 -10.02 12.79
CA ASN A 685 15.28 -10.03 13.99
C ASN A 685 16.16 -10.25 15.23
N PRO A 686 16.87 -9.22 15.73
CA PRO A 686 17.72 -9.35 16.91
C PRO A 686 16.92 -9.92 18.09
N LYS A 687 17.52 -10.91 18.75
CA LYS A 687 16.95 -11.60 19.89
C LYS A 687 16.98 -10.71 21.14
N TRP A 688 16.16 -11.08 22.11
CA TRP A 688 16.19 -10.48 23.43
C TRP A 688 17.56 -10.63 24.08
N ALA A 689 17.96 -9.57 24.79
CA ALA A 689 19.08 -9.58 25.71
C ALA A 689 18.66 -8.84 26.99
N PRO A 690 19.23 -9.17 28.16
CA PRO A 690 18.97 -8.46 29.40
C PRO A 690 19.21 -6.96 29.24
N ARG A 691 18.23 -6.15 29.65
CA ARG A 691 18.28 -4.69 29.53
C ARG A 691 18.66 -4.09 30.88
N GLY A 692 19.81 -3.43 30.95
CA GLY A 692 20.30 -2.83 32.19
C GLY A 692 19.34 -1.78 32.76
N GLY A 693 19.20 -1.75 34.09
CA GLY A 693 18.36 -0.79 34.82
C GLY A 693 17.02 -1.34 35.31
N TYR A 694 16.58 -2.49 34.78
CA TYR A 694 15.34 -3.17 35.15
C TYR A 694 15.54 -4.66 35.46
#